data_AF-A0A524K637-F1
#
_entry.id   AF-A0A524K637-F1
#
_cell.length_a   1.000
_cell.length_b   1.000
_cell.length_c   1.000
_cell.angle_alpha   90.00
_cell.angle_beta   90.00
_cell.angle_gamma   90.00
#
_symmetry.space_group_name_H-M   'P 1'
#
loop_
_entity.id
_entity.type
_entity.pdbx_description
1 polymer ?
#
loop_
_entity_poly.entity_id
_entity_poly.type
_entity_poly.pdbx_seq_one_letter_code
_entity_poly.pdbx_strand_id
1 'polypeptide(L)'
;MLAVVSMIRTMASCMAPPHRLVAVRPSGRSGCRWVTWTTTAGNCSSLLAGRSTRAPFSTSFTDELPGAAGSRTPVRILRAVLAGLLVLFIGMVAVVLLVQADANLLKRPLTAWVSAQLGRPFVIDGELAIRAGNTLYLSAEGVRIPDVSAGVGPDMLAIERLAIEVDTWSLLERPVVVRRVDIDGADLQLNKSETDADAADGDDGDFEWPESLPVLISEIVISGSRVLFTAPRLSRPVDLRLTRLTQTHVASGVLKLDGEGQLNELPLRIQGSAGPFDNLLTARDFGIAVNVAAGDVHIGVETRIDSLANPSGSTFKVTLRAPDTDYLRTNLGLRDLGPGPVELDGEASPDPGGEGLRGALKGRIGQFTVEASGELADPATMKKASLNIDLSGPDLEFAGAVAGIDHLPAEAFRLKSSLTREQDRLRIDDATLAVAGSDFSVRGTVGKISSMEGLDLTFAFKGPDVSRARAWLGLPAQLGGGYSVSGQLKTEKDGRQSVDMTVATNLANLRIAGKLGAYPDYYATRVRIEASGDNLATLGEAGGISRLPASRFTASGDVEWSPRGIVLRAAELAAGPDRLTLDGRIGREPLGADTDVRFAISGENLAGLTGSTGFGVINGLPSASYSLKGRLRRAKNASRLDDVTGTLAGARVVASGRIGDTPARDTDLEFSIEGPRLGKFAGLLPGYTLPDGAFSADGSIALNEQGLVVEGLKLSAAGAQATADARLALPLDAAAGQFKIQARGPDLSLFLPRIGNTAMPGGAFDLAVRGTVANGRWTFETAQLSSGLGRVAGSGILAWAPDFSATRLQLEIQADSLADVGRLADISLPAEPFEITAEFSGTPTALVARKASGRLGDSDFAGQFTVSLADRPTVDVDFKTSMLDLRRYIVSHAEPEPEPEPEKEKATAARGAARTARLIPDRRLPLDWLR
;
A
#
# COMPACT_ATOMS: atom_id res chain seq x y z
N MET A 1 9.11 0.54 -5.43
CA MET A 1 8.07 -0.07 -6.31
C MET A 1 6.68 -0.01 -5.69
N LEU A 2 6.42 -0.47 -4.46
CA LEU A 2 5.11 -0.34 -3.80
C LEU A 2 4.60 1.12 -3.80
N ALA A 3 5.47 2.06 -3.45
CA ALA A 3 5.23 3.51 -3.59
C ALA A 3 4.89 3.96 -5.02
N VAL A 4 5.52 3.37 -6.04
CA VAL A 4 5.29 3.70 -7.46
C VAL A 4 3.98 3.11 -7.96
N VAL A 5 3.66 1.87 -7.57
CA VAL A 5 2.37 1.24 -7.86
C VAL A 5 1.26 1.97 -7.12
N SER A 6 1.47 2.40 -5.88
CA SER A 6 0.56 3.26 -5.12
C SER A 6 0.34 4.58 -5.84
N MET A 7 1.41 5.28 -6.23
CA MET A 7 1.33 6.53 -6.98
C MET A 7 0.62 6.36 -8.33
N ILE A 8 0.94 5.32 -9.11
CA ILE A 8 0.25 5.01 -10.37
C ILE A 8 -1.23 4.68 -10.11
N ARG A 9 -1.54 3.96 -9.03
CA ARG A 9 -2.92 3.62 -8.64
C ARG A 9 -3.69 4.85 -8.19
N THR A 10 -3.09 5.77 -7.43
CA THR A 10 -3.67 7.06 -7.07
C THR A 10 -3.90 7.91 -8.31
N MET A 11 -2.90 8.03 -9.19
CA MET A 11 -3.02 8.78 -10.45
C MET A 11 -4.09 8.20 -11.37
N ALA A 12 -4.17 6.88 -11.48
CA ALA A 12 -5.21 6.20 -12.23
C ALA A 12 -6.58 6.29 -11.55
N SER A 13 -6.65 6.30 -10.22
CA SER A 13 -7.89 6.53 -9.47
C SER A 13 -8.43 7.94 -9.69
N CYS A 14 -7.55 8.94 -9.81
CA CYS A 14 -7.95 10.30 -10.21
C CYS A 14 -8.40 10.40 -11.68
N MET A 15 -8.09 9.40 -12.50
CA MET A 15 -8.40 9.37 -13.95
C MET A 15 -9.45 8.31 -14.32
N ALA A 16 -9.90 7.47 -13.38
CA ALA A 16 -10.88 6.42 -13.62
C ALA A 16 -12.30 6.94 -13.34
N PRO A 17 -13.31 6.54 -14.12
CA PRO A 17 -14.69 6.80 -13.75
C PRO A 17 -15.04 6.15 -12.40
N PRO A 18 -15.97 6.72 -11.62
CA PRO A 18 -16.48 6.05 -10.42
C PRO A 18 -17.22 4.75 -10.83
N HIS A 19 -17.11 3.71 -9.99
CA HIS A 19 -17.79 2.37 -10.04
C HIS A 19 -17.07 1.26 -10.86
N ARG A 20 -17.09 -0.07 -10.54
CA ARG A 20 -17.52 -0.93 -9.40
C ARG A 20 -17.01 -2.39 -9.62
N LEU A 21 -16.84 -3.17 -8.53
CA LEU A 21 -17.39 -4.54 -8.26
C LEU A 21 -16.56 -5.32 -7.22
N VAL A 22 -17.03 -5.37 -5.98
CA VAL A 22 -16.69 -6.45 -5.03
C VAL A 22 -17.73 -7.54 -5.21
N ALA A 23 -17.30 -8.70 -5.71
CA ALA A 23 -18.14 -9.88 -5.85
C ALA A 23 -18.45 -10.47 -4.46
N VAL A 24 -19.69 -10.26 -3.99
CA VAL A 24 -20.26 -11.05 -2.89
C VAL A 24 -20.73 -12.38 -3.50
N ARG A 25 -20.14 -13.48 -3.03
CA ARG A 25 -20.58 -14.85 -3.37
C ARG A 25 -22.01 -15.09 -2.86
N PRO A 26 -22.93 -15.64 -3.68
CA PRO A 26 -24.11 -16.28 -3.14
C PRO A 26 -23.77 -17.73 -2.77
N SER A 27 -23.87 -18.05 -1.49
CA SER A 27 -24.03 -19.40 -0.99
C SER A 27 -25.49 -19.84 -1.21
N GLY A 28 -25.72 -20.92 -1.95
CA GLY A 28 -27.04 -21.53 -2.03
C GLY A 28 -27.15 -22.61 -3.10
N ARG A 29 -27.06 -23.87 -2.68
CA ARG A 29 -27.34 -25.07 -3.49
C ARG A 29 -28.86 -25.22 -3.74
N SER A 30 -29.15 -26.04 -4.76
CA SER A 30 -30.43 -26.70 -5.13
C SER A 30 -31.38 -25.86 -5.99
N GLY A 31 -31.94 -26.32 -7.12
CA GLY A 31 -31.83 -27.57 -7.88
C GLY A 31 -32.85 -27.55 -9.03
N CYS A 32 -32.55 -28.23 -10.17
CA CYS A 32 -33.45 -28.85 -11.18
C CYS A 32 -34.71 -28.06 -11.67
N ARG A 33 -35.09 -27.95 -12.95
CA ARG A 33 -35.03 -28.88 -14.10
C ARG A 33 -35.77 -28.27 -15.34
N TRP A 34 -35.35 -28.68 -16.56
CA TRP A 34 -36.04 -28.64 -17.90
C TRP A 34 -36.19 -27.27 -18.63
N VAL A 35 -36.16 -27.09 -19.96
CA VAL A 35 -36.31 -27.91 -21.19
C VAL A 35 -35.47 -27.26 -22.34
N THR A 36 -34.87 -28.08 -23.20
CA THR A 36 -34.24 -27.72 -24.50
C THR A 36 -35.25 -27.48 -25.62
N TRP A 37 -35.01 -26.54 -26.55
CA TRP A 37 -35.11 -26.74 -28.02
C TRP A 37 -34.31 -25.68 -28.79
N THR A 38 -33.65 -26.14 -29.84
CA THR A 38 -32.83 -25.46 -30.86
C THR A 38 -33.68 -24.88 -31.99
N THR A 39 -33.24 -23.80 -32.67
CA THR A 39 -33.05 -23.74 -34.15
C THR A 39 -32.49 -22.40 -34.66
N THR A 40 -31.34 -22.49 -35.36
CA THR A 40 -30.96 -21.84 -36.64
C THR A 40 -31.73 -20.64 -37.19
N ALA A 41 -31.00 -19.58 -37.58
CA ALA A 41 -30.73 -19.25 -39.00
C ALA A 41 -29.76 -18.06 -39.12
N GLY A 42 -28.67 -18.25 -39.85
CA GLY A 42 -27.90 -17.17 -40.47
C GLY A 42 -28.15 -17.17 -41.98
N ASN A 43 -28.02 -16.01 -42.61
CA ASN A 43 -27.21 -15.87 -43.83
C ASN A 43 -27.11 -14.43 -44.33
N CYS A 44 -25.86 -14.09 -44.67
CA CYS A 44 -25.45 -13.09 -45.66
C CYS A 44 -26.09 -13.38 -47.02
N SER A 45 -26.41 -12.35 -47.81
CA SER A 45 -25.53 -11.87 -48.90
C SER A 45 -26.28 -10.99 -49.91
N SER A 46 -25.51 -10.03 -50.38
CA SER A 46 -25.63 -8.97 -51.39
C SER A 46 -26.12 -9.31 -52.81
N LEU A 47 -26.37 -8.21 -53.55
CA LEU A 47 -26.24 -7.97 -55.01
C LEU A 47 -27.44 -8.24 -55.90
N LEU A 48 -28.04 -7.16 -56.42
CA LEU A 48 -28.11 -6.87 -57.87
C LEU A 48 -28.48 -5.40 -58.10
N ALA A 49 -27.69 -4.74 -58.96
CA ALA A 49 -27.85 -3.37 -59.40
C ALA A 49 -28.70 -3.29 -60.67
N GLY A 50 -29.38 -2.15 -60.89
CA GLY A 50 -30.00 -1.85 -62.20
C GLY A 50 -30.93 -0.63 -62.26
N ARG A 51 -30.33 0.56 -62.46
CA ARG A 51 -30.76 1.73 -63.28
C ARG A 51 -32.24 2.17 -63.29
N SER A 52 -32.54 3.40 -62.82
CA SER A 52 -32.70 4.65 -63.64
C SER A 52 -33.92 4.58 -64.59
N THR A 53 -34.97 5.42 -64.58
CA THR A 53 -35.04 6.89 -64.49
C THR A 53 -36.51 7.39 -64.58
N ARG A 54 -36.79 8.59 -64.02
CA ARG A 54 -37.83 9.61 -64.36
C ARG A 54 -39.32 9.40 -63.99
N ALA A 55 -39.75 10.16 -62.96
CA ALA A 55 -40.73 11.28 -62.94
C ALA A 55 -42.14 11.12 -63.58
N PRO A 56 -43.10 12.03 -63.28
CA PRO A 56 -43.87 12.14 -62.03
C PRO A 56 -45.38 11.92 -62.24
N PHE A 57 -46.09 11.67 -61.14
CA PHE A 57 -47.54 11.58 -61.03
C PHE A 57 -48.22 12.94 -61.26
N SER A 58 -49.15 12.99 -62.21
CA SER A 58 -50.37 13.79 -62.12
C SER A 58 -51.46 13.08 -62.91
N THR A 59 -52.66 12.95 -62.33
CA THR A 59 -53.92 13.12 -63.06
C THR A 59 -55.09 13.13 -62.09
N SER A 60 -55.94 14.09 -62.39
CA SER A 60 -57.11 14.58 -61.68
C SER A 60 -58.34 13.71 -61.83
N PHE A 61 -59.17 13.80 -60.80
CA PHE A 61 -60.58 13.43 -60.73
C PHE A 61 -61.45 14.26 -61.69
N THR A 62 -62.40 13.59 -62.38
CA THR A 62 -63.76 14.03 -62.77
C THR A 62 -64.38 12.80 -63.45
N ASP A 63 -65.46 12.15 -63.03
CA ASP A 63 -66.85 12.51 -62.66
C ASP A 63 -67.75 11.59 -63.54
N GLU A 64 -69.02 11.46 -63.18
CA GLU A 64 -70.13 10.76 -63.89
C GLU A 64 -70.53 9.33 -63.44
N LEU A 65 -71.62 9.30 -62.66
CA LEU A 65 -72.64 8.24 -62.57
C LEU A 65 -73.53 8.27 -63.84
N PRO A 66 -74.14 7.15 -64.30
CA PRO A 66 -75.40 6.61 -63.75
C PRO A 66 -75.45 5.05 -63.80
N GLY A 67 -76.34 4.29 -63.16
CA GLY A 67 -77.79 4.40 -62.95
C GLY A 67 -78.31 3.00 -62.54
N ALA A 68 -79.49 2.99 -61.91
CA ALA A 68 -79.99 1.99 -60.97
C ALA A 68 -80.60 0.70 -61.56
N ALA A 69 -80.59 -0.38 -60.76
CA ALA A 69 -81.73 -1.31 -60.61
C ALA A 69 -81.59 -2.10 -59.29
N GLY A 70 -82.63 -2.04 -58.45
CA GLY A 70 -82.55 -2.40 -57.03
C GLY A 70 -82.83 -3.87 -56.67
N SER A 71 -82.51 -4.18 -55.41
CA SER A 71 -83.23 -5.18 -54.62
C SER A 71 -83.25 -4.76 -53.15
N ARG A 72 -84.35 -5.10 -52.49
CA ARG A 72 -84.83 -4.54 -51.22
C ARG A 72 -84.06 -5.09 -50.00
N THR A 73 -83.27 -4.25 -49.32
CA THR A 73 -83.10 -4.16 -47.84
C THR A 73 -81.97 -3.20 -47.45
N PRO A 74 -82.25 -2.07 -46.75
CA PRO A 74 -81.41 -1.74 -45.58
C PRO A 74 -82.14 -1.09 -44.40
N VAL A 75 -83.48 -0.97 -44.40
CA VAL A 75 -84.21 -0.26 -43.32
C VAL A 75 -84.26 -1.06 -42.01
N ARG A 76 -84.20 -2.39 -42.03
CA ARG A 76 -84.16 -3.22 -40.81
C ARG A 76 -82.79 -3.21 -40.13
N ILE A 77 -81.70 -3.21 -40.89
CA ILE A 77 -80.34 -3.12 -40.35
C ILE A 77 -80.09 -1.70 -39.81
N LEU A 78 -80.51 -0.66 -40.54
CA LEU A 78 -80.40 0.72 -40.05
C LEU A 78 -81.26 0.97 -38.80
N ARG A 79 -82.48 0.41 -38.71
CA ARG A 79 -83.31 0.47 -37.49
C ARG A 79 -82.73 -0.35 -36.34
N ALA A 80 -82.11 -1.51 -36.60
CA ALA A 80 -81.46 -2.31 -35.57
C ALA A 80 -80.17 -1.64 -35.07
N VAL A 81 -79.41 -0.99 -35.96
CA VAL A 81 -78.23 -0.18 -35.61
C VAL A 81 -78.63 1.09 -34.86
N LEU A 82 -79.68 1.81 -35.29
CA LEU A 82 -80.20 2.98 -34.57
C LEU A 82 -80.85 2.61 -33.24
N ALA A 83 -81.59 1.50 -33.16
CA ALA A 83 -82.14 1.00 -31.89
C ALA A 83 -81.03 0.48 -30.97
N GLY A 84 -79.99 -0.16 -31.52
CA GLY A 84 -78.80 -0.56 -30.78
C GLY A 84 -78.02 0.65 -30.25
N LEU A 85 -77.80 1.67 -31.07
CA LEU A 85 -77.19 2.95 -30.67
C LEU A 85 -78.06 3.70 -29.67
N LEU A 86 -79.38 3.67 -29.78
CA LEU A 86 -80.29 4.30 -28.83
C LEU A 86 -80.29 3.56 -27.49
N VAL A 87 -80.30 2.23 -27.47
CA VAL A 87 -80.17 1.43 -26.25
C VAL A 87 -78.78 1.63 -25.61
N LEU A 88 -77.74 1.76 -26.42
CA LEU A 88 -76.38 2.07 -25.97
C LEU A 88 -76.28 3.50 -25.44
N PHE A 89 -76.97 4.47 -26.06
CA PHE A 89 -77.07 5.85 -25.60
C PHE A 89 -77.89 5.97 -24.31
N ILE A 90 -79.06 5.31 -24.22
CA ILE A 90 -79.87 5.24 -23.00
C ILE A 90 -79.10 4.52 -21.90
N GLY A 91 -78.38 3.44 -22.22
CA GLY A 91 -77.48 2.74 -21.31
C GLY A 91 -76.35 3.63 -20.82
N MET A 92 -75.71 4.39 -21.72
CA MET A 92 -74.66 5.36 -21.39
C MET A 92 -75.20 6.50 -20.52
N VAL A 93 -76.37 7.06 -20.84
CA VAL A 93 -77.04 8.09 -20.04
C VAL A 93 -77.44 7.54 -18.67
N ALA A 94 -77.96 6.31 -18.60
CA ALA A 94 -78.28 5.65 -17.34
C ALA A 94 -77.03 5.42 -16.49
N VAL A 95 -75.91 5.01 -17.10
CA VAL A 95 -74.61 4.90 -16.42
C VAL A 95 -74.12 6.26 -15.91
N VAL A 96 -74.21 7.32 -16.72
CA VAL A 96 -73.85 8.69 -16.30
C VAL A 96 -74.74 9.18 -15.15
N LEU A 97 -76.04 8.92 -15.19
CA LEU A 97 -76.98 9.28 -14.11
C LEU A 97 -76.72 8.46 -12.83
N LEU A 98 -76.37 7.18 -12.98
CA LEU A 98 -76.05 6.28 -11.85
C LEU A 98 -74.72 6.69 -11.20
N VAL A 99 -73.72 7.04 -11.99
CA VAL A 99 -72.44 7.59 -11.51
C VAL A 99 -72.62 8.95 -10.83
N GLN A 100 -73.52 9.81 -11.31
CA GLN A 100 -73.84 11.07 -10.64
C GLN A 100 -74.62 10.88 -9.33
N ALA A 101 -75.36 9.77 -9.17
CA ALA A 101 -76.08 9.44 -7.95
C ALA A 101 -75.17 8.87 -6.86
N ASP A 102 -74.20 8.03 -7.21
CA ASP A 102 -73.14 7.55 -6.31
C ASP A 102 -71.82 7.32 -7.06
N ALA A 103 -70.98 8.35 -7.06
CA ALA A 103 -69.67 8.29 -7.72
C ALA A 103 -68.69 7.33 -7.02
N ASN A 104 -68.96 6.92 -5.77
CA ASN A 104 -68.09 5.98 -5.05
C ASN A 104 -68.05 4.59 -5.70
N LEU A 105 -69.03 4.23 -6.52
CA LEU A 105 -69.03 3.00 -7.31
C LEU A 105 -67.82 2.91 -8.26
N LEU A 106 -67.28 4.06 -8.70
CA LEU A 106 -66.12 4.13 -9.56
C LEU A 106 -64.78 4.10 -8.82
N LYS A 107 -64.75 4.19 -7.48
CA LYS A 107 -63.49 4.21 -6.71
C LYS A 107 -62.61 3.01 -6.99
N ARG A 108 -63.15 1.78 -6.94
CA ARG A 108 -62.38 0.54 -7.18
C ARG A 108 -61.80 0.45 -8.60
N PRO A 109 -62.59 0.59 -9.68
CA PRO A 109 -62.03 0.54 -11.03
C PRO A 109 -61.09 1.70 -11.32
N LEU A 110 -61.36 2.90 -10.80
CA LEU A 110 -60.49 4.07 -10.97
C LEU A 110 -59.14 3.86 -10.24
N THR A 111 -59.17 3.43 -8.98
CA THR A 111 -57.95 3.17 -8.21
C THR A 111 -57.11 2.07 -8.82
N ALA A 112 -57.73 0.97 -9.27
CA ALA A 112 -57.03 -0.10 -9.97
C ALA A 112 -56.42 0.37 -11.30
N TRP A 113 -57.16 1.17 -12.09
CA TRP A 113 -56.68 1.70 -13.36
C TRP A 113 -55.52 2.68 -13.17
N VAL A 114 -55.64 3.66 -12.26
CA VAL A 114 -54.57 4.60 -11.94
C VAL A 114 -53.35 3.87 -11.37
N SER A 115 -53.55 2.89 -10.49
CA SER A 115 -52.43 2.09 -9.94
C SER A 115 -51.66 1.34 -11.03
N ALA A 116 -52.38 0.77 -12.00
CA ALA A 116 -51.77 0.07 -13.13
C ALA A 116 -50.96 1.01 -14.04
N GLN A 117 -51.46 2.24 -14.25
CA GLN A 117 -50.75 3.25 -15.04
C GLN A 117 -49.54 3.85 -14.32
N LEU A 118 -49.64 4.06 -13.00
CA LEU A 118 -48.55 4.57 -12.17
C LEU A 118 -47.50 3.51 -11.82
N GLY A 119 -47.80 2.23 -12.05
CA GLY A 119 -46.98 1.11 -11.57
C GLY A 119 -46.85 1.06 -10.04
N ARG A 120 -47.73 1.75 -9.31
CA ARG A 120 -47.70 1.91 -7.85
C ARG A 120 -49.11 1.92 -7.27
N PRO A 121 -49.32 1.49 -6.02
CA PRO A 121 -50.64 1.56 -5.39
C PRO A 121 -51.13 3.01 -5.34
N PHE A 122 -52.37 3.22 -5.75
CA PHE A 122 -53.08 4.50 -5.67
C PHE A 122 -54.42 4.28 -4.97
N VAL A 123 -54.71 5.08 -3.94
CA VAL A 123 -55.88 4.91 -3.08
C VAL A 123 -56.64 6.23 -2.97
N ILE A 124 -57.97 6.15 -2.88
CA ILE A 124 -58.86 7.27 -2.56
C ILE A 124 -59.65 6.87 -1.31
N ASP A 125 -59.27 7.40 -0.15
CA ASP A 125 -59.88 7.04 1.15
C ASP A 125 -61.17 7.84 1.44
N GLY A 126 -61.25 9.08 0.97
CA GLY A 126 -62.37 10.01 1.20
C GLY A 126 -63.43 9.97 0.10
N GLU A 127 -64.38 10.91 0.10
CA GLU A 127 -65.49 10.94 -0.88
C GLU A 127 -65.00 11.18 -2.32
N LEU A 128 -65.57 10.44 -3.28
CA LEU A 128 -65.42 10.73 -4.71
C LEU A 128 -66.75 11.31 -5.20
N ALA A 129 -66.73 12.53 -5.74
CA ALA A 129 -67.89 13.18 -6.32
C ALA A 129 -67.63 13.54 -7.78
N ILE A 130 -68.61 13.27 -8.64
CA ILE A 130 -68.57 13.58 -10.06
C ILE A 130 -69.87 14.30 -10.42
N ARG A 131 -69.77 15.49 -11.02
CA ARG A 131 -70.92 16.23 -11.56
C ARG A 131 -70.70 16.46 -13.04
N ALA A 132 -71.61 15.97 -13.86
CA ALA A 132 -71.52 16.11 -15.31
C ALA A 132 -72.51 17.18 -15.80
N GLY A 133 -71.98 18.28 -16.33
CA GLY A 133 -72.74 19.36 -16.95
C GLY A 133 -72.00 19.92 -18.17
N ASN A 134 -72.08 21.24 -18.39
CA ASN A 134 -71.24 21.92 -19.40
C ASN A 134 -69.74 21.85 -19.03
N THR A 135 -69.44 21.68 -17.74
CA THR A 135 -68.15 21.25 -17.23
C THR A 135 -68.33 19.94 -16.47
N LEU A 136 -67.34 19.06 -16.59
CA LEU A 136 -67.23 17.84 -15.81
C LEU A 136 -66.38 18.16 -14.57
N TYR A 137 -67.03 18.24 -13.42
CA TYR A 137 -66.39 18.46 -12.13
C TYR A 137 -66.10 17.09 -11.48
N LEU A 138 -64.83 16.79 -11.23
CA LEU A 138 -64.39 15.62 -10.47
C LEU A 138 -63.73 16.09 -9.18
N SER A 139 -64.14 15.56 -8.04
CA SER A 139 -63.41 15.77 -6.78
C SER A 139 -63.19 14.47 -6.03
N ALA A 140 -61.97 14.29 -5.53
CA ALA A 140 -61.58 13.16 -4.71
C ALA A 140 -60.94 13.68 -3.42
N GLU A 141 -61.38 13.15 -2.28
CA GLU A 141 -60.80 13.44 -0.97
C GLU A 141 -59.91 12.28 -0.50
N GLY A 142 -58.86 12.59 0.25
CA GLY A 142 -57.95 11.61 0.82
C GLY A 142 -57.25 10.75 -0.25
N VAL A 143 -56.70 11.39 -1.28
CA VAL A 143 -55.94 10.71 -2.32
C VAL A 143 -54.54 10.37 -1.79
N ARG A 144 -54.11 9.11 -1.91
CA ARG A 144 -52.82 8.64 -1.38
C ARG A 144 -52.07 7.77 -2.38
N ILE A 145 -50.76 7.95 -2.39
CA ILE A 145 -49.78 7.09 -3.03
C ILE A 145 -48.82 6.62 -1.93
N PRO A 146 -48.90 5.35 -1.49
CA PRO A 146 -48.02 4.81 -0.46
C PRO A 146 -46.55 4.84 -0.86
N ASP A 147 -45.66 5.05 0.12
CA ASP A 147 -44.22 4.88 -0.09
C ASP A 147 -43.86 3.39 -0.05
N VAL A 148 -43.00 2.96 -0.98
CA VAL A 148 -42.46 1.59 -1.08
C VAL A 148 -41.02 1.52 -0.57
N SER A 149 -40.40 2.66 -0.23
CA SER A 149 -39.08 2.75 0.36
C SER A 149 -39.16 2.62 1.89
N ALA A 150 -38.40 1.68 2.45
CA ALA A 150 -38.43 1.40 3.89
C ALA A 150 -37.75 2.52 4.68
N GLY A 151 -38.51 3.36 5.42
CA GLY A 151 -37.87 4.20 6.43
C GLY A 151 -38.64 5.36 7.06
N VAL A 152 -39.49 6.12 6.34
CA VAL A 152 -40.11 7.34 6.89
C VAL A 152 -41.48 7.58 6.28
N GLY A 153 -42.54 7.50 7.09
CA GLY A 153 -43.94 7.80 6.71
C GLY A 153 -44.69 6.64 6.02
N PRO A 154 -46.03 6.56 6.14
CA PRO A 154 -46.85 5.57 5.41
C PRO A 154 -47.09 5.93 3.93
N ASP A 155 -47.07 7.22 3.57
CA ASP A 155 -47.47 7.72 2.26
C ASP A 155 -46.36 8.60 1.62
N MET A 156 -46.08 8.38 0.33
CA MET A 156 -45.18 9.21 -0.48
C MET A 156 -45.89 10.49 -0.92
N LEU A 157 -47.16 10.41 -1.27
CA LEU A 157 -48.02 11.56 -1.57
C LEU A 157 -49.37 11.36 -0.90
N ALA A 158 -49.82 12.33 -0.12
CA ALA A 158 -51.17 12.42 0.39
C ALA A 158 -51.78 13.76 -0.05
N ILE A 159 -53.03 13.77 -0.47
CA ILE A 159 -53.77 14.99 -0.84
C ILE A 159 -55.10 14.97 -0.10
N GLU A 160 -55.37 16.00 0.69
CA GLU A 160 -56.64 16.13 1.41
C GLU A 160 -57.81 16.25 0.45
N ARG A 161 -57.70 17.14 -0.55
CA ARG A 161 -58.72 17.30 -1.59
C ARG A 161 -58.09 17.64 -2.93
N LEU A 162 -58.47 16.87 -3.95
CA LEU A 162 -58.18 17.12 -5.34
C LEU A 162 -59.49 17.42 -6.07
N ALA A 163 -59.58 18.55 -6.75
CA ALA A 163 -60.71 18.87 -7.63
C ALA A 163 -60.22 19.24 -9.03
N ILE A 164 -60.92 18.76 -10.05
CA ILE A 164 -60.58 18.94 -11.46
C ILE A 164 -61.85 19.36 -12.20
N GLU A 165 -61.78 20.47 -12.92
CA GLU A 165 -62.82 20.97 -13.81
C GLU A 165 -62.40 20.78 -15.26
N VAL A 166 -63.05 19.85 -15.95
CA VAL A 166 -62.81 19.59 -17.38
C VAL A 166 -63.93 20.23 -18.21
N ASP A 167 -63.61 20.82 -19.34
CA ASP A 167 -64.63 21.21 -20.32
C ASP A 167 -65.21 19.94 -20.97
N THR A 168 -66.50 19.68 -20.77
CA THR A 168 -67.14 18.43 -21.20
C THR A 168 -67.10 18.25 -22.73
N TRP A 169 -67.14 19.35 -23.49
CA TRP A 169 -67.07 19.30 -24.96
C TRP A 169 -65.65 19.11 -25.47
N SER A 170 -64.65 19.55 -24.72
CA SER A 170 -63.24 19.22 -25.00
C SER A 170 -62.87 17.75 -24.81
N LEU A 171 -63.79 16.89 -24.33
CA LEU A 171 -63.56 15.44 -24.30
C LEU A 171 -63.82 14.77 -25.67
N LEU A 172 -64.56 15.44 -26.56
CA LEU A 172 -64.88 14.97 -27.91
C LEU A 172 -63.91 15.51 -28.98
N GLU A 173 -63.20 16.59 -28.66
CA GLU A 173 -62.24 17.28 -29.53
C GLU A 173 -60.88 17.39 -28.83
N ARG A 174 -59.76 17.28 -29.54
CA ARG A 174 -58.42 17.48 -28.96
C ARG A 174 -57.98 18.93 -29.18
N PRO A 175 -57.25 19.59 -28.25
CA PRO A 175 -56.80 19.13 -26.93
C PRO A 175 -57.93 19.10 -25.87
N VAL A 176 -57.76 18.23 -24.86
CA VAL A 176 -58.67 18.24 -23.68
C VAL A 176 -58.34 19.46 -22.84
N VAL A 177 -59.35 20.26 -22.51
CA VAL A 177 -59.19 21.51 -21.74
C VAL A 177 -59.63 21.27 -20.30
N VAL A 178 -58.65 21.29 -19.40
CA VAL A 178 -58.89 21.36 -17.95
C VAL A 178 -58.93 22.83 -17.57
N ARG A 179 -60.12 23.32 -17.23
CA ARG A 179 -60.31 24.72 -16.86
C ARG A 179 -59.61 25.05 -15.55
N ARG A 180 -59.66 24.13 -14.58
CA ARG A 180 -59.10 24.34 -13.25
C ARG A 180 -58.73 23.04 -12.58
N VAL A 181 -57.58 23.04 -11.88
CA VAL A 181 -57.18 21.99 -10.94
C VAL A 181 -56.94 22.65 -9.58
N ASP A 182 -57.69 22.24 -8.56
CA ASP A 182 -57.46 22.64 -7.18
C ASP A 182 -56.87 21.46 -6.40
N ILE A 183 -55.72 21.69 -5.76
CA ILE A 183 -55.03 20.73 -4.89
C ILE A 183 -54.91 21.39 -3.51
N ASP A 184 -55.60 20.83 -2.52
CA ASP A 184 -55.57 21.33 -1.16
C ASP A 184 -54.94 20.29 -0.22
N GLY A 185 -54.09 20.76 0.68
CA GLY A 185 -53.46 19.93 1.72
C GLY A 185 -52.60 18.79 1.16
N ALA A 186 -51.82 19.03 0.08
CA ALA A 186 -50.95 17.98 -0.45
C ALA A 186 -49.66 17.86 0.37
N ASP A 187 -49.34 16.67 0.89
CA ASP A 187 -48.07 16.35 1.55
C ASP A 187 -47.28 15.34 0.70
N LEU A 188 -46.15 15.79 0.15
CA LEU A 188 -45.26 15.01 -0.70
C LEU A 188 -43.94 14.74 0.04
N GLN A 189 -43.62 13.47 0.27
CA GLN A 189 -42.39 13.04 0.92
C GLN A 189 -41.48 12.34 -0.09
N LEU A 190 -40.26 12.87 -0.25
CA LEU A 190 -39.28 12.39 -1.22
C LEU A 190 -37.99 12.00 -0.48
N ASN A 191 -37.60 10.73 -0.61
CA ASN A 191 -36.41 10.18 0.03
C ASN A 191 -35.40 9.71 -1.03
N LYS A 192 -34.14 10.13 -0.93
CA LYS A 192 -33.04 9.63 -1.75
C LYS A 192 -32.12 8.73 -0.93
N SER A 193 -31.89 7.49 -1.36
CA SER A 193 -30.92 6.59 -0.72
C SER A 193 -29.52 6.73 -1.35
N GLU A 194 -28.46 6.32 -0.63
CA GLU A 194 -27.08 6.28 -1.15
C GLU A 194 -26.90 5.30 -2.32
N THR A 195 -27.72 4.24 -2.38
CA THR A 195 -27.68 3.22 -3.45
C THR A 195 -28.37 3.62 -4.75
N ASP A 196 -29.19 4.68 -4.76
CA ASP A 196 -29.98 5.06 -5.94
C ASP A 196 -29.21 5.92 -6.94
N ALA A 197 -27.94 6.23 -6.67
CA ALA A 197 -27.04 6.87 -7.65
C ALA A 197 -26.78 5.97 -8.88
N ASP A 198 -27.01 4.66 -8.75
CA ASP A 198 -26.77 3.66 -9.81
C ASP A 198 -27.99 3.38 -10.71
N ALA A 199 -29.15 4.01 -10.46
CA ALA A 199 -30.38 3.73 -11.21
C ALA A 199 -30.48 4.48 -12.56
N ALA A 200 -29.45 5.24 -12.94
CA ALA A 200 -29.41 5.95 -14.23
C ALA A 200 -28.89 5.08 -15.40
N ASP A 201 -28.58 3.80 -15.15
CA ASP A 201 -28.13 2.83 -16.18
C ASP A 201 -29.28 1.91 -16.63
N GLY A 202 -30.51 2.40 -16.52
CA GLY A 202 -31.66 1.75 -17.14
C GLY A 202 -31.46 1.78 -18.65
N ASP A 203 -31.30 0.58 -19.23
CA ASP A 203 -31.37 0.23 -20.65
C ASP A 203 -32.14 1.29 -21.44
N ASP A 204 -31.56 1.73 -22.57
CA ASP A 204 -32.08 2.71 -23.54
C ASP A 204 -33.38 2.20 -24.20
N GLY A 205 -34.34 1.73 -23.42
CA GLY A 205 -35.70 1.54 -23.82
C GLY A 205 -36.20 2.91 -24.19
N ASP A 206 -36.30 3.14 -25.50
CA ASP A 206 -36.97 4.29 -26.09
C ASP A 206 -38.20 4.59 -25.23
N PHE A 207 -38.11 5.65 -24.42
CA PHE A 207 -39.26 6.16 -23.70
C PHE A 207 -40.18 6.71 -24.78
N GLU A 208 -41.01 5.83 -25.35
CA GLU A 208 -42.13 6.21 -26.16
C GLU A 208 -43.04 7.01 -25.24
N TRP A 209 -42.95 8.34 -25.35
CA TRP A 209 -43.98 9.22 -24.83
C TRP A 209 -45.31 8.57 -25.23
N PRO A 210 -46.23 8.28 -24.29
CA PRO A 210 -47.56 7.88 -24.69
C PRO A 210 -48.02 8.90 -25.73
N GLU A 211 -48.70 8.47 -26.81
CA GLU A 211 -49.37 9.38 -27.75
C GLU A 211 -50.45 10.17 -26.99
N SER A 212 -50.04 11.02 -26.06
CA SER A 212 -50.85 11.48 -24.96
C SER A 212 -51.58 12.71 -25.43
N LEU A 213 -52.89 12.67 -25.23
CA LEU A 213 -53.81 13.80 -25.36
C LEU A 213 -53.14 15.06 -24.79
N PRO A 214 -52.86 16.10 -25.60
CA PRO A 214 -52.40 17.37 -25.05
C PRO A 214 -53.51 17.89 -24.14
N VAL A 215 -53.25 17.92 -22.83
CA VAL A 215 -54.17 18.48 -21.85
C VAL A 215 -53.72 19.91 -21.58
N LEU A 216 -54.57 20.87 -21.91
CA LEU A 216 -54.34 22.27 -21.54
C LEU A 216 -54.96 22.52 -20.18
N ILE A 217 -54.14 22.83 -19.18
CA ILE A 217 -54.63 23.24 -17.85
C ILE A 217 -54.59 24.77 -17.78
N SER A 218 -55.77 25.39 -17.68
CA SER A 218 -55.89 26.86 -17.71
C SER A 218 -55.52 27.49 -16.37
N GLU A 219 -55.88 26.85 -15.27
CA GLU A 219 -55.56 27.31 -13.91
C GLU A 219 -55.21 26.10 -13.02
N ILE A 220 -54.09 26.17 -12.30
CA ILE A 220 -53.77 25.25 -11.21
C ILE A 220 -53.64 26.07 -9.93
N VAL A 221 -54.32 25.65 -8.88
CA VAL A 221 -54.20 26.23 -7.54
C VAL A 221 -53.80 25.14 -6.58
N ILE A 222 -52.64 25.29 -5.95
CA ILE A 222 -52.16 24.42 -4.89
C ILE A 222 -52.17 25.24 -3.60
N SER A 223 -52.82 24.77 -2.54
CA SER A 223 -52.93 25.49 -1.25
C SER A 223 -52.67 24.56 -0.08
N GLY A 224 -52.07 25.11 0.99
CA GLY A 224 -51.85 24.37 2.23
C GLY A 224 -50.95 23.13 2.10
N SER A 225 -50.06 23.11 1.11
CA SER A 225 -49.28 21.91 0.75
C SER A 225 -47.88 21.90 1.35
N ARG A 226 -47.29 20.72 1.49
CA ARG A 226 -45.95 20.48 2.01
C ARG A 226 -45.18 19.54 1.08
N VAL A 227 -43.90 19.82 0.88
CA VAL A 227 -42.94 18.92 0.23
C VAL A 227 -41.77 18.74 1.18
N LEU A 228 -41.55 17.52 1.63
CA LEU A 228 -40.44 17.14 2.50
C LEU A 228 -39.43 16.32 1.70
N PHE A 229 -38.22 16.85 1.50
CA PHE A 229 -37.15 16.16 0.78
C PHE A 229 -36.01 15.78 1.72
N THR A 230 -35.67 14.49 1.75
CA THR A 230 -34.59 13.92 2.57
C THR A 230 -33.53 13.28 1.68
N ALA A 231 -32.27 13.61 1.91
CA ALA A 231 -31.14 13.02 1.20
C ALA A 231 -29.93 12.82 2.12
N PRO A 232 -29.02 11.86 1.84
CA PRO A 232 -27.92 11.50 2.74
C PRO A 232 -26.88 12.62 2.89
N ARG A 233 -26.80 13.51 1.90
CA ARG A 233 -25.87 14.65 1.87
C ARG A 233 -26.41 15.92 2.53
N LEU A 234 -27.65 15.92 3.01
CA LEU A 234 -28.27 17.03 3.73
C LEU A 234 -28.20 16.78 5.25
N SER A 235 -27.78 17.78 6.02
CA SER A 235 -27.74 17.70 7.49
C SER A 235 -29.12 17.78 8.16
N ARG A 236 -30.11 18.31 7.44
CA ARG A 236 -31.53 18.29 7.79
C ARG A 236 -32.39 18.19 6.53
N PRO A 237 -33.63 17.69 6.61
CA PRO A 237 -34.55 17.68 5.48
C PRO A 237 -34.83 19.10 4.94
N VAL A 238 -35.20 19.18 3.66
CA VAL A 238 -35.75 20.38 3.05
C VAL A 238 -37.28 20.32 3.17
N ASP A 239 -37.87 21.10 4.07
CA ASP A 239 -39.31 21.23 4.32
C ASP A 239 -39.85 22.48 3.60
N LEU A 240 -40.45 22.28 2.43
CA LEU A 240 -41.13 23.30 1.65
C LEU A 240 -42.62 23.30 2.01
N ARG A 241 -43.12 24.37 2.62
CA ARG A 241 -44.55 24.56 2.90
C ARG A 241 -45.11 25.63 1.98
N LEU A 242 -45.98 25.26 1.06
CA LEU A 242 -46.66 26.15 0.15
C LEU A 242 -47.97 26.62 0.79
N THR A 243 -48.06 27.90 1.14
CA THR A 243 -49.33 28.52 1.54
C THR A 243 -50.26 28.54 0.34
N ARG A 244 -49.74 28.99 -0.80
CA ARG A 244 -50.46 29.04 -2.08
C ARG A 244 -49.48 29.04 -3.24
N LEU A 245 -49.76 28.28 -4.28
CA LEU A 245 -49.07 28.30 -5.56
C LEU A 245 -50.13 28.31 -6.66
N THR A 246 -50.07 29.28 -7.55
CA THR A 246 -51.01 29.45 -8.66
C THR A 246 -50.27 29.41 -9.97
N GLN A 247 -50.74 28.59 -10.89
CA GLN A 247 -50.39 28.67 -12.30
C GLN A 247 -51.61 29.15 -13.07
N THR A 248 -51.44 30.19 -13.90
CA THR A 248 -52.50 30.72 -14.74
C THR A 248 -52.03 30.78 -16.19
N HIS A 249 -52.89 30.38 -17.12
CA HIS A 249 -52.68 30.55 -18.55
C HIS A 249 -53.32 31.87 -18.98
N VAL A 250 -52.50 32.86 -19.32
CA VAL A 250 -53.00 34.18 -19.76
C VAL A 250 -53.24 34.20 -21.27
N ALA A 251 -54.09 35.13 -21.74
CA ALA A 251 -54.49 35.23 -23.15
C ALA A 251 -53.32 35.36 -24.16
N SER A 252 -52.14 35.77 -23.71
CA SER A 252 -50.91 35.83 -24.52
C SER A 252 -50.24 34.46 -24.75
N GLY A 253 -50.86 33.36 -24.32
CA GLY A 253 -50.29 32.01 -24.43
C GLY A 253 -49.23 31.71 -23.37
N VAL A 254 -49.02 32.58 -22.37
CA VAL A 254 -47.97 32.43 -21.36
C VAL A 254 -48.56 31.80 -20.10
N LEU A 255 -47.85 30.85 -19.53
CA LEU A 255 -48.11 30.34 -18.19
C LEU A 255 -47.42 31.26 -17.18
N LYS A 256 -48.17 31.86 -16.27
CA LYS A 256 -47.62 32.58 -15.11
C LYS A 256 -47.69 31.71 -13.88
N LEU A 257 -46.60 31.65 -13.13
CA LEU A 257 -46.48 30.94 -11.86
C LEU A 257 -46.28 31.97 -10.74
N ASP A 258 -47.09 31.89 -9.70
CA ASP A 258 -47.01 32.77 -8.54
C ASP A 258 -47.27 31.96 -7.27
N GLY A 259 -46.30 31.92 -6.36
CA GLY A 259 -46.39 31.15 -5.13
C GLY A 259 -45.78 31.83 -3.92
N GLU A 260 -46.32 31.50 -2.76
CA GLU A 260 -45.95 32.00 -1.44
C GLU A 260 -45.95 30.84 -0.44
N GLY A 261 -45.03 30.88 0.52
CA GLY A 261 -44.89 29.82 1.49
C GLY A 261 -43.70 30.01 2.41
N GLN A 262 -43.16 28.90 2.88
CA GLN A 262 -41.96 28.82 3.68
C GLN A 262 -41.06 27.70 3.18
N LEU A 263 -39.75 27.92 3.18
CA LEU A 263 -38.74 26.91 2.96
C LEU A 263 -37.91 26.79 4.23
N ASN A 264 -38.06 25.70 4.98
CA ASN A 264 -37.32 25.50 6.21
C ASN A 264 -37.45 26.68 7.19
N GLU A 265 -38.68 27.18 7.36
CA GLU A 265 -39.07 28.37 8.13
C GLU A 265 -38.71 29.73 7.49
N LEU A 266 -37.90 29.76 6.42
CA LEU A 266 -37.62 30.98 5.67
C LEU A 266 -38.84 31.39 4.83
N PRO A 267 -39.22 32.68 4.79
CA PRO A 267 -40.30 33.14 3.92
C PRO A 267 -39.93 32.89 2.45
N LEU A 268 -40.82 32.21 1.72
CA LEU A 268 -40.61 31.81 0.34
C LEU A 268 -41.54 32.58 -0.60
N ARG A 269 -40.98 33.13 -1.67
CA ARG A 269 -41.68 33.69 -2.81
C ARG A 269 -41.19 33.05 -4.10
N ILE A 270 -42.12 32.56 -4.91
CA ILE A 270 -41.86 31.98 -6.23
C ILE A 270 -42.62 32.84 -7.24
N GLN A 271 -41.92 33.35 -8.24
CA GLN A 271 -42.52 34.02 -9.37
C GLN A 271 -41.91 33.47 -10.65
N GLY A 272 -42.74 33.14 -11.63
CA GLY A 272 -42.23 32.63 -12.88
C GLY A 272 -43.18 32.85 -14.04
N SER A 273 -42.63 32.68 -15.23
CA SER A 273 -43.38 32.66 -16.47
C SER A 273 -42.73 31.67 -17.44
N ALA A 274 -43.56 30.94 -18.18
CA ALA A 274 -43.11 30.06 -19.24
C ALA A 274 -44.04 30.19 -20.45
N GLY A 275 -43.50 30.26 -21.66
CA GLY A 275 -44.33 30.21 -22.86
C GLY A 275 -43.67 30.69 -24.15
N PRO A 276 -44.43 30.70 -25.26
CA PRO A 276 -45.86 30.34 -25.34
C PRO A 276 -46.16 28.84 -25.04
N PHE A 277 -47.37 28.52 -24.57
CA PHE A 277 -47.75 27.16 -24.15
C PHE A 277 -47.69 26.15 -25.29
N ASP A 278 -48.19 26.50 -26.48
CA ASP A 278 -48.12 25.64 -27.67
C ASP A 278 -46.67 25.27 -28.04
N ASN A 279 -45.76 26.20 -27.77
CA ASN A 279 -44.32 26.05 -27.99
C ASN A 279 -43.65 25.19 -26.90
N LEU A 280 -44.16 25.21 -25.67
CA LEU A 280 -43.77 24.26 -24.61
C LEU A 280 -44.16 22.82 -24.98
N LEU A 281 -45.34 22.60 -25.56
CA LEU A 281 -45.80 21.27 -25.98
C LEU A 281 -44.95 20.67 -27.11
N THR A 282 -44.47 21.51 -28.02
CA THR A 282 -43.59 21.10 -29.11
C THR A 282 -42.10 21.15 -28.74
N ALA A 283 -41.79 21.60 -27.51
CA ALA A 283 -40.45 21.81 -26.98
C ALA A 283 -39.56 22.68 -27.89
N ARG A 284 -40.15 23.71 -28.53
CA ARG A 284 -39.49 24.61 -29.48
C ARG A 284 -39.90 26.06 -29.28
N ASP A 285 -38.95 26.98 -29.39
CA ASP A 285 -39.10 28.44 -29.32
C ASP A 285 -39.94 28.94 -28.13
N PHE A 286 -39.51 28.61 -26.92
CA PHE A 286 -40.18 29.05 -25.69
C PHE A 286 -39.19 29.66 -24.70
N GLY A 287 -39.68 30.58 -23.86
CA GLY A 287 -38.92 31.18 -22.78
C GLY A 287 -39.34 30.63 -21.42
N ILE A 288 -38.39 30.58 -20.47
CA ILE A 288 -38.66 30.34 -19.06
C ILE A 288 -37.97 31.45 -18.27
N ALA A 289 -38.71 32.12 -17.39
CA ALA A 289 -38.16 33.06 -16.42
C ALA A 289 -38.69 32.67 -15.05
N VAL A 290 -37.81 32.38 -14.08
CA VAL A 290 -38.19 31.99 -12.72
C VAL A 290 -37.30 32.73 -11.72
N ASN A 291 -37.94 33.37 -10.76
CA ASN A 291 -37.30 34.00 -9.61
C ASN A 291 -37.82 33.32 -8.33
N VAL A 292 -36.91 32.80 -7.53
CA VAL A 292 -37.20 32.20 -6.23
C VAL A 292 -36.45 32.99 -5.16
N ALA A 293 -37.17 33.49 -4.16
CA ALA A 293 -36.61 34.14 -2.99
C ALA A 293 -37.02 33.37 -1.73
N ALA A 294 -36.04 32.85 -0.99
CA ALA A 294 -36.26 32.15 0.27
C ALA A 294 -35.41 32.82 1.36
N GLY A 295 -36.03 33.70 2.16
CA GLY A 295 -35.27 34.63 3.01
C GLY A 295 -34.33 35.49 2.17
N ASP A 296 -33.03 35.43 2.46
CA ASP A 296 -31.97 36.15 1.74
C ASP A 296 -31.33 35.33 0.60
N VAL A 297 -31.87 34.13 0.31
CA VAL A 297 -31.44 33.31 -0.83
C VAL A 297 -32.24 33.70 -2.06
N HIS A 298 -31.57 34.14 -3.11
CA HIS A 298 -32.17 34.49 -4.39
C HIS A 298 -31.65 33.61 -5.51
N ILE A 299 -32.57 33.00 -6.26
CA ILE A 299 -32.27 32.21 -7.45
C ILE A 299 -33.02 32.84 -8.62
N GLY A 300 -32.30 33.24 -9.65
CA GLY A 300 -32.86 33.74 -10.91
C GLY A 300 -32.50 32.80 -12.06
N VAL A 301 -33.48 32.46 -12.88
CA VAL A 301 -33.30 31.67 -14.10
C VAL A 301 -34.02 32.40 -15.22
N GLU A 302 -33.30 32.74 -16.28
CA GLU A 302 -33.84 33.35 -17.50
C GLU A 302 -33.33 32.55 -18.70
N THR A 303 -34.23 31.99 -19.49
CA THR A 303 -33.88 31.18 -20.67
C THR A 303 -34.73 31.53 -21.87
N ARG A 304 -34.15 31.40 -23.05
CA ARG A 304 -34.84 31.32 -24.33
C ARG A 304 -34.39 30.03 -24.99
N ILE A 305 -35.29 29.08 -25.16
CA ILE A 305 -35.00 27.77 -25.70
C ILE A 305 -35.53 27.73 -27.13
N ASP A 306 -34.64 27.64 -28.11
CA ASP A 306 -35.02 27.50 -29.53
C ASP A 306 -35.56 26.09 -29.83
N SER A 307 -34.91 25.06 -29.29
CA SER A 307 -35.34 23.66 -29.42
C SER A 307 -34.71 22.83 -28.30
N LEU A 308 -35.51 22.14 -27.49
CA LEU A 308 -34.98 21.30 -26.42
C LEU A 308 -34.15 20.12 -26.96
N ALA A 309 -34.49 19.63 -28.15
CA ALA A 309 -33.75 18.57 -28.84
C ALA A 309 -32.40 19.03 -29.41
N ASN A 310 -32.25 20.33 -29.70
CA ASN A 310 -31.00 20.91 -30.19
C ASN A 310 -30.94 22.40 -29.81
N PRO A 311 -30.43 22.73 -28.62
CA PRO A 311 -30.52 24.09 -28.07
C PRO A 311 -29.45 25.05 -28.64
N SER A 312 -29.02 24.89 -29.90
CA SER A 312 -27.93 25.69 -30.49
C SER A 312 -28.23 27.19 -30.57
N GLY A 313 -29.50 27.57 -30.73
CA GLY A 313 -29.95 28.97 -30.73
C GLY A 313 -30.43 29.47 -29.36
N SER A 314 -30.25 28.68 -28.30
CA SER A 314 -30.77 28.99 -26.98
C SER A 314 -29.89 29.96 -26.20
N THR A 315 -30.50 30.72 -25.30
CA THR A 315 -29.79 31.54 -24.30
C THR A 315 -30.19 31.09 -22.90
N PHE A 316 -29.23 31.04 -21.99
CA PHE A 316 -29.44 30.69 -20.59
C PHE A 316 -28.75 31.71 -19.70
N LYS A 317 -29.39 32.07 -18.61
CA LYS A 317 -28.81 32.90 -17.56
C LYS A 317 -29.33 32.40 -16.23
N VAL A 318 -28.40 32.10 -15.33
CA VAL A 318 -28.68 31.56 -14.00
C VAL A 318 -27.91 32.39 -12.99
N THR A 319 -28.60 32.89 -11.97
CA THR A 319 -27.99 33.61 -10.87
C THR A 319 -28.37 32.95 -9.55
N LEU A 320 -27.38 32.76 -8.68
CA LEU A 320 -27.57 32.36 -7.30
C LEU A 320 -26.90 33.40 -6.41
N ARG A 321 -27.63 33.88 -5.40
CA ARG A 321 -27.12 34.80 -4.37
C ARG A 321 -27.58 34.32 -3.00
N ALA A 322 -26.69 34.30 -2.03
CA ALA A 322 -27.01 34.15 -0.61
C ALA A 322 -25.96 34.90 0.25
N PRO A 323 -26.30 35.34 1.47
CA PRO A 323 -25.42 36.16 2.30
C PRO A 323 -24.07 35.49 2.57
N ASP A 324 -24.14 34.23 2.99
CA ASP A 324 -22.98 33.36 3.19
C ASP A 324 -23.38 31.88 3.17
N THR A 325 -22.36 31.03 3.19
CA THR A 325 -22.48 29.57 3.26
C THR A 325 -23.06 29.09 4.60
N ASP A 326 -22.81 29.80 5.70
CA ASP A 326 -23.34 29.49 7.03
C ASP A 326 -24.87 29.63 7.10
N TYR A 327 -25.40 30.61 6.37
CA TYR A 327 -26.82 30.82 6.16
C TYR A 327 -27.43 29.63 5.43
N LEU A 328 -26.79 29.14 4.36
CA LEU A 328 -27.27 27.96 3.63
C LEU A 328 -27.15 26.67 4.45
N ARG A 329 -26.09 26.53 5.26
CA ARG A 329 -25.92 25.40 6.17
C ARG A 329 -27.02 25.38 7.24
N THR A 330 -27.17 26.50 7.94
CA THR A 330 -28.14 26.65 9.05
C THR A 330 -29.57 26.52 8.55
N ASN A 331 -29.89 27.16 7.43
CA ASN A 331 -31.28 27.26 6.96
C ASN A 331 -31.66 26.22 5.89
N LEU A 332 -30.74 25.70 5.08
CA LEU A 332 -31.07 24.70 4.05
C LEU A 332 -30.44 23.32 4.31
N GLY A 333 -29.69 23.16 5.41
CA GLY A 333 -29.07 21.89 5.76
C GLY A 333 -27.91 21.50 4.85
N LEU A 334 -27.38 22.42 4.05
CA LEU A 334 -26.20 22.14 3.23
C LEU A 334 -24.99 21.85 4.12
N ARG A 335 -24.00 21.10 3.60
CA ARG A 335 -22.72 20.90 4.29
C ARG A 335 -22.00 22.24 4.47
N ASP A 336 -21.10 22.29 5.44
CA ASP A 336 -20.23 23.44 5.65
C ASP A 336 -19.28 23.61 4.44
N LEU A 337 -19.29 24.80 3.84
CA LEU A 337 -18.49 25.19 2.67
C LEU A 337 -17.42 26.22 3.04
N GLY A 338 -17.18 26.44 4.34
CA GLY A 338 -16.31 27.48 4.89
C GLY A 338 -16.92 28.87 4.75
N PRO A 339 -16.44 29.88 5.50
CA PRO A 339 -17.08 31.19 5.58
C PRO A 339 -16.97 31.98 4.27
N GLY A 340 -18.00 32.80 3.97
CA GLY A 340 -17.98 33.75 2.86
C GLY A 340 -19.26 33.71 2.00
N PRO A 341 -19.40 34.64 1.05
CA PRO A 341 -20.63 34.82 0.28
C PRO A 341 -20.88 33.67 -0.69
N VAL A 342 -22.14 33.51 -1.11
CA VAL A 342 -22.50 32.62 -2.22
C VAL A 342 -23.04 33.47 -3.35
N GLU A 343 -22.26 33.60 -4.41
CA GLU A 343 -22.61 34.36 -5.61
C GLU A 343 -22.17 33.55 -6.83
N LEU A 344 -23.11 33.04 -7.61
CA LEU A 344 -22.82 32.34 -8.87
C LEU A 344 -23.60 32.98 -10.01
N ASP A 345 -22.92 33.23 -11.12
CA ASP A 345 -23.50 33.71 -12.37
C ASP A 345 -23.10 32.75 -13.49
N GLY A 346 -24.08 32.08 -14.08
CA GLY A 346 -23.94 31.28 -15.28
C GLY A 346 -24.65 31.95 -16.44
N GLU A 347 -24.00 32.03 -17.59
CA GLU A 347 -24.62 32.49 -18.82
C GLU A 347 -24.20 31.61 -20.00
N ALA A 348 -25.10 31.40 -20.95
CA ALA A 348 -24.80 30.76 -22.21
C ALA A 348 -25.61 31.42 -23.33
N SER A 349 -25.00 31.56 -24.50
CA SER A 349 -25.60 32.17 -25.68
C SER A 349 -25.16 31.44 -26.95
N PRO A 350 -25.87 31.62 -28.07
CA PRO A 350 -25.49 31.01 -29.35
C PRO A 350 -24.09 31.45 -29.76
N ASP A 351 -23.31 30.52 -30.30
CA ASP A 351 -22.01 30.85 -30.85
C ASP A 351 -22.16 31.82 -32.05
N PRO A 352 -21.35 32.89 -32.16
CA PRO A 352 -21.40 33.82 -33.30
C PRO A 352 -21.22 33.15 -34.67
N GLY A 353 -20.56 32.00 -34.72
CA GLY A 353 -20.38 31.17 -35.92
C GLY A 353 -21.64 30.42 -36.37
N GLY A 354 -22.72 30.46 -35.58
CA GLY A 354 -24.05 29.93 -35.93
C GLY A 354 -24.28 28.46 -35.60
N GLU A 355 -23.25 27.72 -35.18
CA GLU A 355 -23.33 26.31 -34.79
C GLU A 355 -22.83 26.14 -33.35
N GLY A 356 -23.77 26.03 -32.39
CA GLY A 356 -23.46 25.67 -31.00
C GLY A 356 -23.71 26.78 -29.97
N LEU A 357 -23.26 26.53 -28.74
CA LEU A 357 -23.40 27.41 -27.58
C LEU A 357 -22.03 27.82 -27.04
N ARG A 358 -21.89 29.07 -26.61
CA ARG A 358 -20.78 29.52 -25.76
C ARG A 358 -21.33 29.89 -24.38
N GLY A 359 -20.67 29.44 -23.33
CA GLY A 359 -21.05 29.73 -21.96
C GLY A 359 -19.91 30.13 -21.05
N ALA A 360 -20.27 30.79 -19.96
CA ALA A 360 -19.39 31.13 -18.86
C ALA A 360 -20.11 30.92 -17.52
N LEU A 361 -19.37 30.48 -16.52
CA LEU A 361 -19.79 30.37 -15.13
C LEU A 361 -18.74 31.08 -14.28
N LYS A 362 -19.14 32.07 -13.49
CA LYS A 362 -18.24 32.80 -12.59
C LYS A 362 -18.89 32.97 -11.23
N GLY A 363 -18.09 32.90 -10.18
CA GLY A 363 -18.60 33.19 -8.86
C GLY A 363 -17.76 32.69 -7.70
N ARG A 364 -18.33 32.84 -6.51
CA ARG A 364 -17.74 32.52 -5.22
C ARG A 364 -18.72 31.71 -4.39
N ILE A 365 -18.23 30.68 -3.72
CA ILE A 365 -18.98 29.91 -2.73
C ILE A 365 -18.11 29.83 -1.49
N GLY A 366 -18.37 30.67 -0.48
CA GLY A 366 -17.50 30.80 0.67
C GLY A 366 -16.11 31.31 0.27
N GLN A 367 -15.12 30.45 0.46
CA GLN A 367 -13.73 30.71 0.08
C GLN A 367 -13.36 30.11 -1.29
N PHE A 368 -14.26 29.35 -1.92
CA PHE A 368 -14.04 28.79 -3.25
C PHE A 368 -14.34 29.85 -4.31
N THR A 369 -13.47 29.97 -5.31
CA THR A 369 -13.69 30.79 -6.51
C THR A 369 -13.75 29.87 -7.71
N VAL A 370 -14.81 30.02 -8.52
CA VAL A 370 -15.04 29.24 -9.73
C VAL A 370 -15.12 30.19 -10.91
N GLU A 371 -14.31 29.94 -11.93
CA GLU A 371 -14.44 30.55 -13.24
C GLU A 371 -14.32 29.44 -14.28
N ALA A 372 -15.34 29.27 -15.10
CA ALA A 372 -15.34 28.33 -16.20
C ALA A 372 -15.89 29.00 -17.45
N SER A 373 -15.32 28.72 -18.60
CA SER A 373 -15.84 29.19 -19.89
C SER A 373 -15.66 28.10 -20.93
N GLY A 374 -16.56 28.02 -21.90
CA GLY A 374 -16.49 26.95 -22.87
C GLY A 374 -17.39 27.16 -24.07
N GLU A 375 -17.16 26.33 -25.07
CA GLU A 375 -17.94 26.27 -26.30
C GLU A 375 -18.42 24.84 -26.53
N LEU A 376 -19.62 24.70 -27.07
CA LEU A 376 -20.28 23.45 -27.34
C LEU A 376 -20.86 23.51 -28.75
N ALA A 377 -20.10 23.00 -29.72
CA ALA A 377 -20.46 23.12 -31.13
C ALA A 377 -21.73 22.35 -31.50
N ASP A 378 -21.97 21.22 -30.82
CA ASP A 378 -23.18 20.42 -30.97
C ASP A 378 -23.76 20.09 -29.59
N PRO A 379 -24.70 20.91 -29.09
CA PRO A 379 -25.33 20.70 -27.80
C PRO A 379 -26.19 19.44 -27.70
N ALA A 380 -26.70 18.92 -28.83
CA ALA A 380 -27.52 17.72 -28.83
C ALA A 380 -26.68 16.46 -28.57
N THR A 381 -25.47 16.40 -29.13
CA THR A 381 -24.60 15.22 -28.95
C THR A 381 -23.53 15.39 -27.88
N MET A 382 -23.21 16.63 -27.50
CA MET A 382 -22.11 16.99 -26.59
C MET A 382 -20.73 16.39 -27.00
N LYS A 383 -20.57 16.06 -28.29
CA LYS A 383 -19.37 15.39 -28.81
C LYS A 383 -18.24 16.37 -29.12
N LYS A 384 -18.53 17.65 -29.35
CA LYS A 384 -17.51 18.65 -29.65
C LYS A 384 -17.63 19.83 -28.69
N ALA A 385 -16.67 19.94 -27.78
CA ALA A 385 -16.68 20.94 -26.71
C ALA A 385 -15.27 21.45 -26.39
N SER A 386 -15.15 22.71 -25.99
CA SER A 386 -13.96 23.28 -25.37
C SER A 386 -14.33 23.82 -23.99
N LEU A 387 -13.45 23.64 -23.00
CA LEU A 387 -13.71 24.04 -21.63
C LEU A 387 -12.43 24.55 -20.96
N ASN A 388 -12.46 25.78 -20.49
CA ASN A 388 -11.48 26.39 -19.62
C ASN A 388 -12.04 26.46 -18.20
N ILE A 389 -11.24 26.10 -17.21
CA ILE A 389 -11.61 26.10 -15.78
C ILE A 389 -10.47 26.76 -14.99
N ASP A 390 -10.79 27.71 -14.11
CA ASP A 390 -9.94 28.21 -13.02
C ASP A 390 -10.74 28.05 -11.72
N LEU A 391 -10.29 27.11 -10.89
CA LEU A 391 -10.91 26.76 -9.61
C LEU A 391 -9.89 26.94 -8.51
N SER A 392 -10.25 27.64 -7.43
CA SER A 392 -9.39 27.74 -6.25
C SER A 392 -10.19 27.70 -4.98
N GLY A 393 -9.59 27.19 -3.90
CA GLY A 393 -10.26 27.06 -2.62
C GLY A 393 -9.32 26.56 -1.51
N PRO A 394 -9.80 26.54 -0.26
CA PRO A 394 -9.02 26.14 0.91
C PRO A 394 -8.90 24.61 1.07
N ASP A 395 -9.73 23.84 0.37
CA ASP A 395 -9.88 22.40 0.60
C ASP A 395 -10.09 21.63 -0.73
N LEU A 396 -9.03 20.97 -1.19
CA LEU A 396 -9.09 20.10 -2.37
C LEU A 396 -9.84 18.79 -2.11
N GLU A 397 -9.88 18.29 -0.88
CA GLU A 397 -10.66 17.10 -0.51
C GLU A 397 -12.14 17.34 -0.78
N PHE A 398 -12.65 18.49 -0.32
CA PHE A 398 -14.02 18.90 -0.60
C PHE A 398 -14.31 19.03 -2.10
N ALA A 399 -13.46 19.76 -2.84
CA ALA A 399 -13.64 19.95 -4.28
C ALA A 399 -13.58 18.62 -5.05
N GLY A 400 -12.69 17.72 -4.65
CA GLY A 400 -12.59 16.35 -5.17
C GLY A 400 -13.85 15.55 -4.93
N ALA A 401 -14.36 15.54 -3.69
CA ALA A 401 -15.57 14.81 -3.34
C ALA A 401 -16.81 15.26 -4.13
N VAL A 402 -16.91 16.56 -4.44
CA VAL A 402 -17.96 17.09 -5.35
C VAL A 402 -17.83 16.51 -6.76
N ALA A 403 -16.59 16.32 -7.24
CA ALA A 403 -16.28 15.68 -8.52
C ALA A 403 -16.27 14.14 -8.46
N GLY A 404 -16.53 13.52 -7.30
CA GLY A 404 -16.45 12.06 -7.12
C GLY A 404 -15.03 11.50 -7.03
N ILE A 405 -14.05 12.34 -6.73
CA ILE A 405 -12.65 11.95 -6.52
C ILE A 405 -12.35 11.91 -5.02
N ASP A 406 -12.13 10.70 -4.51
CA ASP A 406 -11.82 10.47 -3.10
C ASP A 406 -10.30 10.54 -2.81
N HIS A 407 -9.93 10.60 -1.52
CA HIS A 407 -8.54 10.55 -1.02
C HIS A 407 -7.62 11.70 -1.47
N LEU A 408 -8.19 12.85 -1.83
CA LEU A 408 -7.42 14.08 -2.03
C LEU A 408 -7.08 14.74 -0.68
N PRO A 409 -5.97 15.51 -0.59
CA PRO A 409 -5.61 16.19 0.65
C PRO A 409 -6.51 17.39 0.94
N ALA A 410 -6.89 17.59 2.21
CA ALA A 410 -7.59 18.79 2.71
C ALA A 410 -6.66 20.01 2.79
N GLU A 411 -6.18 20.46 1.63
CA GLU A 411 -5.20 21.54 1.48
C GLU A 411 -5.68 22.58 0.48
N ALA A 412 -5.24 23.83 0.66
CA ALA A 412 -5.56 24.90 -0.25
C ALA A 412 -4.99 24.62 -1.65
N PHE A 413 -5.78 24.91 -2.67
CA PHE A 413 -5.45 24.57 -4.04
C PHE A 413 -5.81 25.64 -5.07
N ARG A 414 -5.16 25.53 -6.23
CA ARG A 414 -5.54 26.21 -7.46
C ARG A 414 -5.41 25.27 -8.65
N LEU A 415 -6.52 25.03 -9.32
CA LEU A 415 -6.63 24.23 -10.54
C LEU A 415 -6.89 25.18 -11.72
N LYS A 416 -6.08 25.06 -12.77
CA LYS A 416 -6.36 25.64 -14.09
C LYS A 416 -6.35 24.55 -15.13
N SER A 417 -7.34 24.50 -16.02
CA SER A 417 -7.36 23.53 -17.11
C SER A 417 -7.96 24.06 -18.39
N SER A 418 -7.41 23.67 -19.53
CA SER A 418 -7.95 23.84 -20.88
C SER A 418 -8.14 22.47 -21.51
N LEU A 419 -9.39 22.12 -21.79
CA LEU A 419 -9.82 20.83 -22.27
C LEU A 419 -10.54 20.99 -23.61
N THR A 420 -10.30 20.09 -24.55
CA THR A 420 -11.05 20.00 -25.81
C THR A 420 -11.51 18.58 -26.02
N ARG A 421 -12.82 18.39 -26.20
CA ARG A 421 -13.42 17.12 -26.59
C ARG A 421 -13.77 17.15 -28.07
N GLU A 422 -13.41 16.09 -28.77
CA GLU A 422 -13.85 15.81 -30.14
C GLU A 422 -14.29 14.35 -30.25
N GLN A 423 -15.59 14.13 -30.46
CA GLN A 423 -16.24 12.82 -30.36
C GLN A 423 -16.00 12.19 -28.97
N ASP A 424 -15.31 11.06 -28.92
CA ASP A 424 -14.93 10.40 -27.66
C ASP A 424 -13.46 10.64 -27.28
N ARG A 425 -12.77 11.54 -27.99
CA ARG A 425 -11.39 11.93 -27.72
C ARG A 425 -11.36 13.18 -26.84
N LEU A 426 -10.63 13.11 -25.73
CA LEU A 426 -10.30 14.27 -24.90
C LEU A 426 -8.85 14.70 -25.18
N ARG A 427 -8.65 15.99 -25.41
CA ARG A 427 -7.34 16.63 -25.44
C ARG A 427 -7.23 17.55 -24.24
N ILE A 428 -6.15 17.38 -23.48
CA ILE A 428 -5.78 18.21 -22.34
C ILE A 428 -4.64 19.12 -22.82
N ASP A 429 -4.96 20.38 -23.06
CA ASP A 429 -3.98 21.36 -23.59
C ASP A 429 -3.01 21.81 -22.52
N ASP A 430 -3.56 22.07 -21.36
CA ASP A 430 -2.85 22.38 -20.14
C ASP A 430 -3.81 22.07 -18.98
N ALA A 431 -3.34 21.33 -17.99
CA ALA A 431 -4.02 21.18 -16.72
C ALA A 431 -2.97 21.31 -15.63
N THR A 432 -3.06 22.36 -14.82
CA THR A 432 -2.15 22.65 -13.72
C THR A 432 -2.90 22.68 -12.39
N LEU A 433 -2.37 22.02 -11.38
CA LEU A 433 -2.88 22.01 -10.02
C LEU A 433 -1.75 22.39 -9.07
N ALA A 434 -1.92 23.47 -8.33
CA ALA A 434 -1.04 23.81 -7.21
C ALA A 434 -1.75 23.40 -5.91
N VAL A 435 -1.12 22.55 -5.09
CA VAL A 435 -1.67 22.08 -3.80
C VAL A 435 -0.55 21.78 -2.82
N ALA A 436 -0.70 22.17 -1.56
CA ALA A 436 0.29 21.95 -0.49
C ALA A 436 1.73 22.45 -0.81
N GLY A 437 1.86 23.46 -1.68
CA GLY A 437 3.14 23.99 -2.17
C GLY A 437 3.79 23.15 -3.28
N SER A 438 3.07 22.19 -3.86
CA SER A 438 3.51 21.35 -4.96
C SER A 438 2.72 21.66 -6.23
N ASP A 439 3.41 21.67 -7.36
CA ASP A 439 2.83 21.94 -8.68
C ASP A 439 2.70 20.61 -9.45
N PHE A 440 1.51 20.38 -9.99
CA PHE A 440 1.14 19.25 -10.83
C PHE A 440 0.76 19.78 -12.20
N SER A 441 1.26 19.16 -13.27
CA SER A 441 0.84 19.49 -14.63
C SER A 441 0.62 18.23 -15.47
N VAL A 442 -0.41 18.27 -16.30
CA VAL A 442 -0.78 17.18 -17.22
C VAL A 442 -1.16 17.78 -18.57
N ARG A 443 -0.67 17.17 -19.65
CA ARG A 443 -1.00 17.51 -21.04
C ARG A 443 -1.07 16.25 -21.89
N GLY A 444 -1.87 16.25 -22.95
CA GLY A 444 -1.90 15.14 -23.90
C GLY A 444 -3.31 14.78 -24.34
N THR A 445 -3.54 13.52 -24.70
CA THR A 445 -4.81 13.03 -25.23
C THR A 445 -5.27 11.74 -24.58
N VAL A 446 -6.58 11.59 -24.45
CA VAL A 446 -7.29 10.34 -24.18
C VAL A 446 -8.09 10.03 -25.44
N GLY A 447 -7.76 8.94 -26.14
CA GLY A 447 -8.40 8.58 -27.41
C GLY A 447 -9.89 8.26 -27.27
N LYS A 448 -10.25 7.50 -26.24
CA LYS A 448 -11.62 7.10 -25.93
C LYS A 448 -11.90 7.29 -24.44
N ILE A 449 -12.63 8.34 -24.06
CA ILE A 449 -12.87 8.73 -22.65
C ILE A 449 -13.63 7.62 -21.92
N SER A 450 -14.62 6.99 -22.58
CA SER A 450 -15.46 5.95 -21.98
C SER A 450 -14.70 4.71 -21.52
N SER A 451 -13.62 4.32 -22.20
CA SER A 451 -12.79 3.16 -21.85
C SER A 451 -11.35 3.50 -21.45
N MET A 452 -11.00 4.80 -21.42
CA MET A 452 -9.64 5.30 -21.21
C MET A 452 -8.60 4.70 -22.19
N GLU A 453 -9.02 4.40 -23.42
CA GLU A 453 -8.12 3.89 -24.48
C GLU A 453 -7.41 5.03 -25.21
N GLY A 454 -6.25 4.74 -25.80
CA GLY A 454 -5.51 5.71 -26.60
C GLY A 454 -4.93 6.87 -25.77
N LEU A 455 -4.59 6.60 -24.50
CA LEU A 455 -3.88 7.53 -23.64
C LEU A 455 -2.52 7.88 -24.25
N ASP A 456 -2.21 9.17 -24.30
CA ASP A 456 -0.89 9.72 -24.55
C ASP A 456 -0.77 10.99 -23.71
N LEU A 457 -0.35 10.84 -22.45
CA LEU A 457 -0.33 11.87 -21.43
C LEU A 457 1.10 12.12 -20.96
N THR A 458 1.54 13.38 -21.04
CA THR A 458 2.75 13.85 -20.36
C THR A 458 2.37 14.49 -19.04
N PHE A 459 3.07 14.14 -17.97
CA PHE A 459 2.84 14.69 -16.64
C PHE A 459 4.13 15.17 -16.00
N ALA A 460 4.02 16.18 -15.13
CA ALA A 460 5.10 16.62 -14.27
C ALA A 460 4.59 17.04 -12.89
N PHE A 461 5.34 16.69 -11.85
CA PHE A 461 5.03 16.98 -10.46
C PHE A 461 6.29 17.49 -9.78
N LYS A 462 6.24 18.63 -9.11
CA LYS A 462 7.39 19.15 -8.37
C LYS A 462 6.93 19.74 -7.05
N GLY A 463 7.73 19.56 -6.01
CA GLY A 463 7.43 20.11 -4.70
C GLY A 463 8.68 20.30 -3.85
N PRO A 464 8.64 21.24 -2.89
CA PRO A 464 9.78 21.56 -2.03
C PRO A 464 10.01 20.46 -0.98
N ASP A 465 8.98 19.69 -0.62
CA ASP A 465 9.08 18.62 0.36
C ASP A 465 8.04 17.52 0.12
N VAL A 466 8.51 16.32 -0.22
CA VAL A 466 7.64 15.15 -0.43
C VAL A 466 6.92 14.73 0.86
N SER A 467 7.38 15.18 2.02
CA SER A 467 6.75 14.94 3.33
C SER A 467 5.28 15.35 3.38
N ARG A 468 4.92 16.42 2.66
CA ARG A 468 3.55 16.94 2.58
C ARG A 468 2.65 16.10 1.68
N ALA A 469 3.24 15.32 0.77
CA ALA A 469 2.52 14.48 -0.17
C ALA A 469 2.50 12.99 0.24
N ARG A 470 3.19 12.59 1.32
CA ARG A 470 3.34 11.18 1.73
C ARG A 470 2.01 10.45 1.92
N ALA A 471 1.06 11.09 2.61
CA ALA A 471 -0.19 10.45 3.03
C ALA A 471 -1.04 10.03 1.83
N TRP A 472 -1.21 10.92 0.85
CA TRP A 472 -2.06 10.65 -0.32
C TRP A 472 -1.32 9.94 -1.45
N LEU A 473 0.03 9.99 -1.50
CA LEU A 473 0.85 9.20 -2.41
C LEU A 473 1.19 7.78 -1.90
N GLY A 474 0.93 7.49 -0.62
CA GLY A 474 1.26 6.20 0.01
C GLY A 474 2.77 5.97 0.17
N LEU A 475 3.53 7.02 0.51
CA LEU A 475 5.00 6.96 0.65
C LEU A 475 5.44 6.69 2.11
N PRO A 476 6.58 6.01 2.35
CA PRO A 476 7.16 5.83 3.68
C PRO A 476 7.34 7.13 4.48
N ALA A 477 7.13 7.05 5.79
CA ALA A 477 7.16 8.20 6.70
C ALA A 477 8.54 8.86 6.84
N GLN A 478 9.63 8.23 6.40
CA GLN A 478 10.98 8.78 6.52
C GLN A 478 11.44 9.59 5.28
N LEU A 479 10.69 9.60 4.17
CA LEU A 479 11.12 10.27 2.92
C LEU A 479 10.86 11.78 2.94
N GLY A 480 11.87 12.64 3.08
CA GLY A 480 11.70 14.09 3.08
C GLY A 480 12.63 14.83 2.10
N GLY A 481 12.29 16.07 1.78
CA GLY A 481 13.05 16.93 0.87
C GLY A 481 12.41 17.12 -0.50
N GLY A 482 13.02 18.00 -1.30
CA GLY A 482 12.50 18.39 -2.62
C GLY A 482 12.44 17.21 -3.58
N TYR A 483 11.40 17.21 -4.42
CA TYR A 483 11.16 16.17 -5.40
C TYR A 483 10.70 16.76 -6.74
N SER A 484 11.03 16.05 -7.81
CA SER A 484 10.54 16.30 -9.16
C SER A 484 10.26 14.96 -9.83
N VAL A 485 9.09 14.81 -10.42
CA VAL A 485 8.66 13.65 -11.19
C VAL A 485 8.23 14.15 -12.54
N SER A 486 8.69 13.54 -13.62
CA SER A 486 8.20 13.82 -14.96
C SER A 486 8.09 12.52 -15.74
N GLY A 487 7.12 12.42 -16.65
CA GLY A 487 6.97 11.21 -17.42
C GLY A 487 5.87 11.28 -18.46
N GLN A 488 5.74 10.17 -19.18
CA GLN A 488 4.73 9.95 -20.19
C GLN A 488 4.02 8.62 -19.93
N LEU A 489 2.70 8.62 -20.07
CA LEU A 489 1.84 7.44 -20.07
C LEU A 489 1.26 7.29 -21.47
N LYS A 490 1.48 6.15 -22.13
CA LYS A 490 1.05 5.92 -23.50
C LYS A 490 0.33 4.59 -23.66
N THR A 491 -0.66 4.52 -24.54
CA THR A 491 -1.25 3.25 -24.97
C THR A 491 -0.45 2.69 -26.15
N GLU A 492 0.09 1.49 -25.97
CA GLU A 492 0.85 0.76 -26.98
C GLU A 492 -0.08 0.13 -28.03
N LYS A 493 0.50 -0.33 -29.14
CA LYS A 493 -0.24 -1.01 -30.22
C LYS A 493 -0.98 -2.27 -29.77
N ASP A 494 -0.57 -2.89 -28.67
CA ASP A 494 -1.20 -4.08 -28.08
C ASP A 494 -2.35 -3.73 -27.12
N GLY A 495 -2.75 -2.46 -27.04
CA GLY A 495 -3.81 -1.95 -26.17
C GLY A 495 -3.40 -1.78 -24.70
N ARG A 496 -2.17 -2.15 -24.32
CA ARG A 496 -1.68 -1.97 -22.95
C ARG A 496 -1.06 -0.59 -22.77
N GLN A 497 -1.07 -0.11 -21.53
CA GLN A 497 -0.42 1.14 -21.17
C GLN A 497 1.08 0.90 -20.94
N SER A 498 1.91 1.86 -21.34
CA SER A 498 3.33 1.94 -21.02
C SER A 498 3.62 3.25 -20.31
N VAL A 499 4.60 3.23 -19.42
CA VAL A 499 5.06 4.39 -18.66
C VAL A 499 6.55 4.56 -18.87
N ASP A 500 6.98 5.81 -19.05
CA ASP A 500 8.38 6.23 -18.97
C ASP A 500 8.42 7.46 -18.07
N MET A 501 8.98 7.32 -16.88
CA MET A 501 9.05 8.40 -15.89
C MET A 501 10.44 8.51 -15.27
N THR A 502 10.80 9.74 -14.93
CA THR A 502 11.99 10.09 -14.14
C THR A 502 11.54 10.69 -12.81
N VAL A 503 12.13 10.25 -11.72
CA VAL A 503 11.90 10.71 -10.35
C VAL A 503 13.22 11.20 -9.80
N ALA A 504 13.34 12.49 -9.53
CA ALA A 504 14.50 13.09 -8.88
C ALA A 504 14.12 13.49 -7.45
N THR A 505 14.94 13.11 -6.48
CA THR A 505 14.83 13.47 -5.07
C THR A 505 16.20 13.89 -4.56
N ASN A 506 16.27 14.42 -3.35
CA ASN A 506 17.52 14.62 -2.62
C ASN A 506 18.26 13.30 -2.27
N LEU A 507 17.59 12.14 -2.37
CA LEU A 507 18.16 10.84 -2.02
C LEU A 507 18.69 10.08 -3.25
N ALA A 508 17.93 10.14 -4.34
CA ALA A 508 18.22 9.38 -5.56
C ALA A 508 17.50 9.97 -6.79
N ASN A 509 18.07 9.67 -7.96
CA ASN A 509 17.43 9.79 -9.27
C ASN A 509 16.99 8.40 -9.73
N LEU A 510 15.77 8.27 -10.21
CA LEU A 510 15.20 7.02 -10.70
C LEU A 510 14.61 7.23 -12.10
N ARG A 511 14.77 6.26 -12.98
CA ARG A 511 14.09 6.15 -14.28
C ARG A 511 13.31 4.84 -14.28
N ILE A 512 12.03 4.90 -14.60
CA ILE A 512 11.11 3.75 -14.59
C ILE A 512 10.45 3.70 -15.96
N ALA A 513 10.74 2.67 -16.73
CA ALA A 513 10.22 2.52 -18.09
C ALA A 513 9.69 1.11 -18.32
N GLY A 514 8.47 0.96 -18.85
CA GLY A 514 7.93 -0.35 -19.22
C GLY A 514 6.42 -0.39 -19.38
N LYS A 515 5.86 -1.60 -19.40
CA LYS A 515 4.43 -1.83 -19.64
C LYS A 515 3.69 -2.02 -18.32
N LEU A 516 2.53 -1.39 -18.18
CA LEU A 516 1.63 -1.54 -17.05
C LEU A 516 0.66 -2.71 -17.28
N GLY A 517 0.28 -3.34 -16.18
CA GLY A 517 -0.78 -4.34 -16.11
C GLY A 517 -2.17 -3.72 -16.27
N ALA A 518 -3.19 -4.56 -16.38
CA ALA A 518 -4.58 -4.08 -16.41
C ALA A 518 -5.03 -3.60 -15.01
N TYR A 519 -5.83 -2.53 -14.98
CA TYR A 519 -6.60 -2.10 -13.80
C TYR A 519 -7.53 -3.24 -13.32
N PRO A 520 -7.86 -3.37 -12.01
CA PRO A 520 -7.51 -2.50 -10.88
C PRO A 520 -6.18 -2.80 -10.19
N ASP A 521 -5.65 -4.02 -10.33
CA ASP A 521 -4.50 -4.46 -9.55
C ASP A 521 -3.14 -4.18 -10.20
N TYR A 522 -3.15 -3.88 -11.50
CA TYR A 522 -1.95 -3.68 -12.33
C TYR A 522 -1.00 -4.88 -12.34
N TYR A 523 -1.50 -6.09 -12.11
CA TYR A 523 -0.70 -7.31 -12.25
C TYR A 523 -0.19 -7.49 -13.68
N ALA A 524 0.98 -8.12 -13.80
CA ALA A 524 1.77 -8.21 -15.04
C ALA A 524 2.34 -6.87 -15.51
N THR A 525 2.40 -5.85 -14.64
CA THR A 525 3.25 -4.67 -14.86
C THR A 525 4.71 -5.12 -14.91
N ARG A 526 5.41 -4.80 -15.99
CA ARG A 526 6.84 -5.07 -16.19
C ARG A 526 7.56 -3.78 -16.49
N VAL A 527 8.42 -3.36 -15.57
CA VAL A 527 9.16 -2.11 -15.67
C VAL A 527 10.64 -2.37 -15.47
N ARG A 528 11.46 -1.70 -16.28
CA ARG A 528 12.87 -1.52 -16.01
C ARG A 528 13.02 -0.34 -15.07
N ILE A 529 13.73 -0.56 -13.97
CA ILE A 529 14.07 0.48 -13.00
C ILE A 529 15.57 0.72 -13.10
N GLU A 530 15.96 1.97 -13.22
CA GLU A 530 17.33 2.43 -13.12
C GLU A 530 17.38 3.50 -12.02
N ALA A 531 18.28 3.38 -11.06
CA ALA A 531 18.41 4.31 -9.96
C ALA A 531 19.87 4.67 -9.70
N SER A 532 20.13 5.89 -9.28
CA SER A 532 21.45 6.34 -8.85
C SER A 532 21.33 7.36 -7.73
N GLY A 533 22.34 7.41 -6.85
CA GLY A 533 22.38 8.37 -5.76
C GLY A 533 23.73 8.41 -5.09
N ASP A 534 24.02 9.49 -4.36
CA ASP A 534 25.34 9.72 -3.77
C ASP A 534 25.63 8.91 -2.51
N ASN A 535 24.59 8.41 -1.83
CA ASN A 535 24.75 7.67 -0.58
C ASN A 535 23.67 6.59 -0.39
N LEU A 536 24.06 5.32 -0.53
CA LEU A 536 23.16 4.18 -0.31
C LEU A 536 22.72 4.04 1.15
N ALA A 537 23.54 4.44 2.12
CA ALA A 537 23.17 4.41 3.54
C ALA A 537 21.96 5.29 3.82
N THR A 538 21.93 6.51 3.30
CA THR A 538 20.82 7.45 3.48
C THR A 538 19.54 6.96 2.81
N LEU A 539 19.63 6.35 1.61
CA LEU A 539 18.48 5.71 0.96
C LEU A 539 17.98 4.51 1.78
N GLY A 540 18.89 3.70 2.30
CA GLY A 540 18.60 2.55 3.16
C GLY A 540 17.82 2.97 4.40
N GLU A 541 18.31 3.98 5.13
CA GLU A 541 17.67 4.51 6.33
C GLU A 541 16.25 5.04 6.04
N ALA A 542 16.08 5.76 4.93
CA ALA A 542 14.76 6.21 4.50
C ALA A 542 13.81 5.06 4.12
N GLY A 543 14.35 3.91 3.72
CA GLY A 543 13.64 2.66 3.45
C GLY A 543 13.55 1.71 4.64
N GLY A 544 14.03 2.09 5.84
CA GLY A 544 14.03 1.26 7.04
C GLY A 544 15.13 0.19 7.10
N ILE A 545 16.12 0.24 6.20
CA ILE A 545 17.27 -0.65 6.15
C ILE A 545 18.49 0.07 6.72
N SER A 546 18.87 -0.25 7.95
CA SER A 546 20.03 0.36 8.59
C SER A 546 21.35 -0.28 8.11
N ARG A 547 22.46 0.47 8.28
CA ARG A 547 23.84 0.00 8.12
C ARG A 547 24.26 -0.43 6.70
N LEU A 548 23.55 0.05 5.67
CA LEU A 548 24.05 -0.05 4.29
C LEU A 548 25.34 0.77 4.10
N PRO A 549 26.19 0.44 3.11
CA PRO A 549 27.44 1.15 2.91
C PRO A 549 27.20 2.61 2.50
N ALA A 550 27.96 3.53 3.08
CA ALA A 550 27.90 4.96 2.78
C ALA A 550 28.68 5.29 1.50
N SER A 551 28.23 4.77 0.36
CA SER A 551 28.86 4.93 -0.95
C SER A 551 27.85 5.38 -2.00
N ARG A 552 28.36 6.02 -3.06
CA ARG A 552 27.57 6.30 -4.27
C ARG A 552 27.13 4.97 -4.87
N PHE A 553 25.87 4.91 -5.29
CA PHE A 553 25.29 3.69 -5.84
C PHE A 553 24.64 3.90 -7.19
N THR A 554 24.59 2.81 -7.94
CA THR A 554 23.71 2.63 -9.10
C THR A 554 22.96 1.32 -8.93
N ALA A 555 21.70 1.29 -9.33
CA ALA A 555 20.89 0.07 -9.35
C ALA A 555 20.16 -0.01 -10.68
N SER A 556 20.03 -1.22 -11.24
CA SER A 556 19.21 -1.46 -12.41
C SER A 556 18.56 -2.82 -12.34
N GLY A 557 17.41 -3.01 -12.99
CA GLY A 557 16.78 -4.33 -13.07
C GLY A 557 15.40 -4.29 -13.70
N ASP A 558 15.00 -5.43 -14.25
CA ASP A 558 13.65 -5.64 -14.74
C ASP A 558 12.78 -6.21 -13.61
N VAL A 559 11.64 -5.57 -13.39
CA VAL A 559 10.78 -5.83 -12.25
C VAL A 559 9.35 -6.09 -12.72
N GLU A 560 8.80 -7.24 -12.34
CA GLU A 560 7.44 -7.64 -12.66
C GLU A 560 6.57 -7.69 -11.40
N TRP A 561 5.46 -6.95 -11.40
CA TRP A 561 4.43 -6.98 -10.36
C TRP A 561 3.46 -8.14 -10.61
N SER A 562 3.36 -9.06 -9.65
CA SER A 562 2.51 -10.24 -9.76
C SER A 562 1.61 -10.43 -8.53
N PRO A 563 0.54 -11.25 -8.62
CA PRO A 563 -0.28 -11.58 -7.47
C PRO A 563 0.49 -12.20 -6.29
N ARG A 564 1.63 -12.85 -6.59
CA ARG A 564 2.49 -13.53 -5.61
C ARG A 564 3.64 -12.66 -5.07
N GLY A 565 3.75 -11.41 -5.51
CA GLY A 565 4.82 -10.49 -5.12
C GLY A 565 5.61 -9.94 -6.31
N ILE A 566 6.87 -9.58 -6.07
CA ILE A 566 7.76 -8.93 -7.04
C ILE A 566 8.67 -9.97 -7.66
N VAL A 567 8.75 -10.03 -8.98
CA VAL A 567 9.74 -10.84 -9.70
C VAL A 567 10.85 -9.92 -10.20
N LEU A 568 12.08 -10.18 -9.79
CA LEU A 568 13.30 -9.49 -10.20
C LEU A 568 14.01 -10.31 -11.27
N ARG A 569 14.43 -9.64 -12.35
CA ARG A 569 15.24 -10.22 -13.42
C ARG A 569 16.42 -9.31 -13.68
N ALA A 570 17.62 -9.90 -13.70
CA ALA A 570 18.86 -9.14 -13.91
C ALA A 570 18.95 -7.89 -13.02
N ALA A 571 18.51 -7.98 -11.76
CA ALA A 571 18.64 -6.87 -10.83
C ALA A 571 20.08 -6.79 -10.36
N GLU A 572 20.68 -5.60 -10.46
CA GLU A 572 22.05 -5.30 -10.09
C GLU A 572 22.07 -4.03 -9.24
N LEU A 573 22.85 -4.05 -8.17
CA LEU A 573 23.17 -2.92 -7.32
C LEU A 573 24.70 -2.83 -7.23
N ALA A 574 25.27 -1.71 -7.64
CA ALA A 574 26.66 -1.37 -7.42
C ALA A 574 26.74 -0.23 -6.39
N ALA A 575 27.53 -0.39 -5.35
CA ALA A 575 27.70 0.59 -4.28
C ALA A 575 29.19 0.72 -3.93
N GLY A 576 29.87 1.71 -4.53
CA GLY A 576 31.34 1.75 -4.51
C GLY A 576 31.94 0.50 -5.19
N PRO A 577 32.87 -0.24 -4.54
CA PRO A 577 33.46 -1.46 -5.09
C PRO A 577 32.55 -2.70 -4.95
N ASP A 578 31.47 -2.61 -4.18
CA ASP A 578 30.57 -3.73 -3.93
C ASP A 578 29.53 -3.84 -5.04
N ARG A 579 29.30 -5.07 -5.50
CA ARG A 579 28.30 -5.43 -6.52
C ARG A 579 27.42 -6.54 -5.99
N LEU A 580 26.11 -6.37 -6.07
CA LEU A 580 25.09 -7.35 -5.73
C LEU A 580 24.20 -7.58 -6.95
N THR A 581 23.99 -8.84 -7.32
CA THR A 581 22.96 -9.23 -8.29
C THR A 581 21.89 -10.06 -7.62
N LEU A 582 20.64 -9.87 -8.02
CA LEU A 582 19.46 -10.57 -7.52
C LEU A 582 18.61 -11.04 -8.71
N ASP A 583 18.20 -12.30 -8.71
CA ASP A 583 17.29 -12.87 -9.70
C ASP A 583 16.33 -13.85 -9.03
N GLY A 584 15.03 -13.67 -9.26
CA GLY A 584 14.00 -14.52 -8.64
C GLY A 584 12.82 -13.72 -8.14
N ARG A 585 12.12 -14.26 -7.15
CA ARG A 585 10.83 -13.73 -6.68
C ARG A 585 10.89 -13.36 -5.21
N ILE A 586 10.33 -12.22 -4.86
CA ILE A 586 10.13 -11.74 -3.50
C ILE A 586 8.63 -11.77 -3.19
N GLY A 587 8.23 -12.60 -2.21
CA GLY A 587 6.84 -12.73 -1.78
C GLY A 587 6.33 -11.51 -1.00
N ARG A 588 5.00 -11.31 -0.92
CA ARG A 588 4.33 -10.29 -0.07
C ARG A 588 4.38 -10.69 1.42
N GLU A 589 4.40 -9.86 2.47
CA GLU A 589 5.17 -8.65 2.85
C GLU A 589 6.38 -9.10 3.73
N PRO A 590 7.09 -8.18 4.43
CA PRO A 590 8.55 -7.88 4.35
C PRO A 590 9.48 -8.83 3.59
N LEU A 591 9.27 -10.15 3.64
CA LEU A 591 9.77 -11.18 2.73
C LEU A 591 8.80 -12.37 2.90
N GLY A 592 7.80 -12.48 2.01
CA GLY A 592 6.77 -13.53 2.13
C GLY A 592 7.35 -14.94 2.01
N ALA A 593 6.63 -15.97 2.52
CA ALA A 593 7.01 -17.39 2.45
C ALA A 593 7.25 -17.93 1.02
N ASP A 594 6.89 -17.11 0.04
CA ASP A 594 7.01 -17.32 -1.38
C ASP A 594 8.30 -16.70 -1.97
N THR A 595 9.19 -16.18 -1.14
CA THR A 595 10.47 -15.58 -1.58
C THR A 595 11.46 -16.68 -1.98
N ASP A 596 12.05 -16.53 -3.16
CA ASP A 596 13.00 -17.44 -3.75
C ASP A 596 13.92 -16.64 -4.68
N VAL A 597 15.10 -16.27 -4.19
CA VAL A 597 16.01 -15.32 -4.83
C VAL A 597 17.39 -15.93 -4.92
N ARG A 598 17.95 -15.98 -6.13
CA ARG A 598 19.38 -16.20 -6.35
C ARG A 598 20.10 -14.87 -6.17
N PHE A 599 21.19 -14.90 -5.43
CA PHE A 599 22.03 -13.74 -5.22
C PHE A 599 23.47 -14.03 -5.63
N ALA A 600 24.17 -13.01 -6.09
CA ALA A 600 25.63 -13.01 -6.11
C ALA A 600 26.12 -11.66 -5.60
N ILE A 601 27.02 -11.66 -4.62
CA ILE A 601 27.60 -10.47 -4.03
C ILE A 601 29.12 -10.55 -4.11
N SER A 602 29.79 -9.46 -4.46
CA SER A 602 31.24 -9.38 -4.54
C SER A 602 31.74 -7.99 -4.20
N GLY A 603 32.97 -7.90 -3.68
CA GLY A 603 33.61 -6.63 -3.41
C GLY A 603 35.08 -6.80 -3.04
N GLU A 604 35.76 -5.69 -2.81
CA GLU A 604 37.20 -5.66 -2.54
C GLU A 604 37.56 -5.74 -1.05
N ASN A 605 36.58 -5.47 -0.16
CA ASN A 605 36.81 -5.39 1.28
C ASN A 605 35.71 -6.08 2.10
N LEU A 606 35.97 -7.33 2.50
CA LEU A 606 35.08 -8.14 3.34
C LEU A 606 34.82 -7.51 4.71
N ALA A 607 35.78 -6.79 5.30
CA ALA A 607 35.57 -6.08 6.56
C ALA A 607 34.45 -5.02 6.46
N GLY A 608 34.23 -4.47 5.25
CA GLY A 608 33.16 -3.49 4.97
C GLY A 608 31.74 -4.08 4.95
N LEU A 609 31.59 -5.40 4.82
CA LEU A 609 30.27 -6.06 4.80
C LEU A 609 29.58 -6.15 6.17
N THR A 610 30.30 -5.85 7.25
CA THR A 610 29.84 -6.00 8.65
C THR A 610 28.69 -5.06 9.02
N GLY A 611 28.47 -4.00 8.24
CA GLY A 611 27.30 -3.14 8.34
C GLY A 611 26.07 -3.72 7.63
N SER A 612 26.23 -4.21 6.40
CA SER A 612 25.16 -4.24 5.39
C SER A 612 24.26 -5.47 5.37
N THR A 613 24.58 -6.51 6.14
CA THR A 613 23.95 -7.83 5.99
C THR A 613 22.82 -8.11 6.99
N GLY A 614 22.55 -7.21 7.94
CA GLY A 614 21.51 -7.41 8.97
C GLY A 614 21.85 -8.49 10.03
N PHE A 615 22.93 -9.25 9.85
CA PHE A 615 23.37 -10.35 10.74
C PHE A 615 24.21 -9.91 11.95
N GLY A 616 24.23 -8.61 12.28
CA GLY A 616 25.09 -8.08 13.34
C GLY A 616 26.52 -7.78 12.85
N VAL A 617 27.29 -7.05 13.67
CA VAL A 617 28.67 -6.68 13.34
C VAL A 617 29.57 -7.87 13.66
N ILE A 618 30.09 -8.53 12.62
CA ILE A 618 31.15 -9.54 12.78
C ILE A 618 32.48 -8.81 12.87
N ASN A 619 32.93 -8.52 14.08
CA ASN A 619 34.23 -7.88 14.31
C ASN A 619 35.37 -8.80 13.87
N GLY A 620 36.42 -8.22 13.27
CA GLY A 620 37.64 -8.96 12.93
C GLY A 620 37.65 -9.68 11.58
N LEU A 621 36.68 -9.41 10.70
CA LEU A 621 36.76 -9.85 9.30
C LEU A 621 37.96 -9.22 8.58
N PRO A 622 38.63 -9.96 7.68
CA PRO A 622 39.80 -9.47 6.95
C PRO A 622 39.46 -8.40 5.90
N SER A 623 40.36 -7.44 5.72
CA SER A 623 40.32 -6.48 4.61
C SER A 623 40.82 -7.11 3.31
N ALA A 624 39.99 -7.95 2.69
CA ALA A 624 40.32 -8.64 1.45
C ALA A 624 39.08 -8.82 0.58
N SER A 625 39.29 -9.13 -0.71
CA SER A 625 38.19 -9.35 -1.65
C SER A 625 37.34 -10.56 -1.28
N TYR A 626 36.08 -10.50 -1.68
CA TYR A 626 35.10 -11.54 -1.46
C TYR A 626 34.18 -11.69 -2.68
N SER A 627 33.65 -12.88 -2.87
CA SER A 627 32.61 -13.17 -3.84
C SER A 627 31.79 -14.34 -3.33
N LEU A 628 30.49 -14.17 -3.14
CA LEU A 628 29.57 -15.22 -2.72
C LEU A 628 28.40 -15.26 -3.70
N LYS A 629 27.94 -16.46 -4.03
CA LYS A 629 26.69 -16.66 -4.76
C LYS A 629 25.90 -17.79 -4.12
N GLY A 630 24.59 -17.74 -4.20
CA GLY A 630 23.73 -18.78 -3.64
C GLY A 630 22.26 -18.51 -3.91
N ARG A 631 21.40 -19.25 -3.23
CA ARG A 631 19.95 -19.09 -3.31
C ARG A 631 19.35 -18.96 -1.92
N LEU A 632 18.52 -17.95 -1.74
CA LEU A 632 17.76 -17.68 -0.53
C LEU A 632 16.30 -18.06 -0.79
N ARG A 633 15.78 -19.05 -0.05
CA ARG A 633 14.36 -19.41 -0.07
C ARG A 633 13.73 -19.11 1.28
N ARG A 634 12.58 -18.47 1.29
CA ARG A 634 11.81 -18.21 2.50
C ARG A 634 10.84 -19.36 2.74
N ALA A 635 10.65 -19.70 4.01
CA ALA A 635 9.61 -20.56 4.55
C ALA A 635 8.87 -19.77 5.64
N LYS A 636 7.78 -20.34 6.18
CA LYS A 636 6.83 -19.63 7.05
C LYS A 636 7.49 -18.83 8.19
N ASN A 637 8.56 -19.36 8.81
CA ASN A 637 9.29 -18.76 9.95
C ASN A 637 10.83 -18.87 9.82
N ALA A 638 11.35 -19.07 8.61
CA ALA A 638 12.78 -19.19 8.40
C ALA A 638 13.18 -18.92 6.96
N SER A 639 14.43 -18.53 6.80
CA SER A 639 15.13 -18.49 5.53
C SER A 639 15.99 -19.75 5.39
N ARG A 640 16.09 -20.27 4.17
CA ARG A 640 17.01 -21.35 3.81
C ARG A 640 18.02 -20.80 2.83
N LEU A 641 19.29 -21.02 3.13
CA LEU A 641 20.40 -20.78 2.22
C LEU A 641 20.75 -22.10 1.53
N ASP A 642 20.65 -22.13 0.21
CA ASP A 642 21.05 -23.27 -0.60
C ASP A 642 22.23 -22.89 -1.49
N ASP A 643 23.20 -23.81 -1.59
CA ASP A 643 24.33 -23.77 -2.51
C ASP A 643 25.13 -22.46 -2.44
N VAL A 644 25.32 -21.91 -1.22
CA VAL A 644 26.17 -20.73 -1.04
C VAL A 644 27.60 -21.15 -1.31
N THR A 645 28.18 -20.60 -2.37
CA THR A 645 29.54 -20.90 -2.81
C THR A 645 30.29 -19.63 -3.12
N GLY A 646 31.60 -19.62 -2.91
CA GLY A 646 32.38 -18.42 -3.21
C GLY A 646 33.76 -18.40 -2.60
N THR A 647 34.32 -17.20 -2.51
CA THR A 647 35.60 -16.91 -1.87
C THR A 647 35.45 -15.81 -0.82
N LEU A 648 36.06 -16.00 0.35
CA LEU A 648 36.22 -15.00 1.40
C LEU A 648 37.71 -14.86 1.68
N ALA A 649 38.30 -13.69 1.38
CA ALA A 649 39.73 -13.43 1.58
C ALA A 649 40.70 -14.42 0.89
N GLY A 650 40.22 -15.09 -0.18
CA GLY A 650 40.93 -16.13 -0.92
C GLY A 650 40.65 -17.57 -0.45
N ALA A 651 39.89 -17.76 0.64
CA ALA A 651 39.39 -19.07 1.05
C ALA A 651 38.10 -19.41 0.31
N ARG A 652 38.03 -20.58 -0.31
CA ARG A 652 36.81 -21.14 -0.89
C ARG A 652 35.84 -21.48 0.23
N VAL A 653 34.58 -21.07 0.09
CA VAL A 653 33.51 -21.33 1.06
C VAL A 653 32.37 -22.02 0.34
N VAL A 654 31.84 -23.08 0.95
CA VAL A 654 30.57 -23.71 0.63
C VAL A 654 29.75 -23.73 1.91
N ALA A 655 28.51 -23.26 1.86
CA ALA A 655 27.60 -23.28 3.00
C ALA A 655 26.16 -23.52 2.55
N SER A 656 25.38 -24.20 3.39
CA SER A 656 23.95 -24.39 3.20
C SER A 656 23.29 -24.62 4.56
N GLY A 657 22.03 -24.24 4.69
CA GLY A 657 21.34 -24.39 5.96
C GLY A 657 20.11 -23.54 6.15
N ARG A 658 19.57 -23.58 7.37
CA ARG A 658 18.41 -22.80 7.81
C ARG A 658 18.89 -21.63 8.66
N ILE A 659 18.26 -20.47 8.47
CA ILE A 659 18.43 -19.27 9.27
C ILE A 659 17.04 -18.83 9.69
N GLY A 660 16.70 -18.92 10.97
CA GLY A 660 15.42 -18.43 11.46
C GLY A 660 15.31 -16.92 11.50
N ASP A 661 14.10 -16.45 11.81
CA ASP A 661 13.77 -15.01 11.86
C ASP A 661 14.48 -14.28 12.98
N THR A 662 14.91 -15.03 14.00
CA THR A 662 15.88 -14.62 15.00
C THR A 662 17.19 -15.36 14.71
N PRO A 663 18.11 -14.81 13.90
CA PRO A 663 19.32 -15.52 13.48
C PRO A 663 20.17 -16.04 14.63
N ALA A 664 20.04 -15.42 15.82
CA ALA A 664 20.72 -15.83 17.04
C ALA A 664 20.09 -17.03 17.79
N ARG A 665 18.97 -17.61 17.32
CA ARG A 665 18.22 -18.68 18.02
C ARG A 665 17.65 -19.79 17.15
N ASP A 666 17.78 -19.72 15.83
CA ASP A 666 17.09 -20.66 14.92
C ASP A 666 17.93 -20.96 13.68
N THR A 667 19.25 -21.05 13.84
CA THR A 667 20.19 -21.12 12.71
C THR A 667 20.92 -22.45 12.70
N ASP A 668 20.81 -23.20 11.62
CA ASP A 668 21.50 -24.47 11.39
C ASP A 668 22.29 -24.35 10.08
N LEU A 669 23.61 -24.37 10.12
CA LEU A 669 24.49 -24.19 8.97
C LEU A 669 25.48 -25.36 8.86
N GLU A 670 25.49 -25.98 7.70
CA GLU A 670 26.57 -26.85 7.25
C GLU A 670 27.53 -26.01 6.41
N PHE A 671 28.83 -26.17 6.64
CA PHE A 671 29.84 -25.42 5.92
C PHE A 671 31.10 -26.25 5.64
N SER A 672 31.79 -25.85 4.59
CA SER A 672 33.11 -26.31 4.18
C SER A 672 33.91 -25.09 3.73
N ILE A 673 35.07 -24.87 4.34
CA ILE A 673 35.95 -23.74 4.06
C ILE A 673 37.34 -24.31 3.77
N GLU A 674 37.94 -23.93 2.66
CA GLU A 674 39.30 -24.32 2.29
C GLU A 674 40.06 -23.09 1.84
N GLY A 675 41.22 -22.79 2.44
CA GLY A 675 41.93 -21.57 2.13
C GLY A 675 43.44 -21.67 2.25
N PRO A 676 44.20 -20.78 1.59
CA PRO A 676 45.66 -20.85 1.57
C PRO A 676 46.33 -20.21 2.81
N ARG A 677 45.59 -19.40 3.59
CA ARG A 677 46.12 -18.64 4.75
C ARG A 677 45.09 -18.47 5.86
N LEU A 678 45.16 -19.29 6.91
CA LEU A 678 44.30 -19.17 8.09
C LEU A 678 44.55 -17.88 8.89
N GLY A 679 45.80 -17.43 9.00
CA GLY A 679 46.15 -16.22 9.76
C GLY A 679 45.46 -14.93 9.29
N LYS A 680 44.92 -14.88 8.06
CA LYS A 680 44.05 -13.77 7.61
C LYS A 680 42.79 -13.62 8.48
N PHE A 681 42.32 -14.69 9.08
CA PHE A 681 41.12 -14.72 9.92
C PHE A 681 41.42 -14.55 11.41
N ALA A 682 42.67 -14.23 11.79
CA ALA A 682 43.07 -14.07 13.20
C ALA A 682 42.24 -13.01 13.95
N GLY A 683 41.74 -11.99 13.23
CA GLY A 683 40.86 -10.98 13.80
C GLY A 683 39.55 -11.54 14.39
N LEU A 684 39.08 -12.70 13.92
CA LEU A 684 37.88 -13.36 14.44
C LEU A 684 38.09 -13.99 15.83
N LEU A 685 39.34 -14.24 16.22
CA LEU A 685 39.72 -14.88 17.48
C LEU A 685 40.78 -14.03 18.23
N PRO A 686 40.39 -12.84 18.72
CA PRO A 686 41.31 -11.96 19.43
C PRO A 686 41.91 -12.67 20.67
N GLY A 687 43.23 -12.59 20.83
CA GLY A 687 43.97 -13.25 21.92
C GLY A 687 44.54 -14.64 21.55
N TYR A 688 44.17 -15.19 20.40
CA TYR A 688 44.74 -16.44 19.88
C TYR A 688 45.60 -16.16 18.65
N THR A 689 46.76 -16.81 18.57
CA THR A 689 47.57 -16.81 17.36
C THR A 689 47.09 -17.92 16.44
N LEU A 690 46.56 -17.56 15.27
CA LEU A 690 46.25 -18.53 14.22
C LEU A 690 47.51 -18.77 13.37
N PRO A 691 47.87 -20.03 13.07
CA PRO A 691 49.01 -20.29 12.21
C PRO A 691 48.77 -19.77 10.80
N ASP A 692 49.84 -19.29 10.18
CA ASP A 692 49.84 -19.00 8.76
C ASP A 692 50.02 -20.29 7.95
N GLY A 693 49.21 -20.46 6.90
CA GLY A 693 49.27 -21.63 6.03
C GLY A 693 47.91 -22.08 5.54
N ALA A 694 47.93 -23.08 4.67
CA ALA A 694 46.72 -23.68 4.13
C ALA A 694 45.90 -24.35 5.24
N PHE A 695 44.58 -24.24 5.15
CA PHE A 695 43.65 -24.78 6.11
C PHE A 695 42.38 -25.28 5.45
N SER A 696 41.72 -26.21 6.11
CA SER A 696 40.34 -26.62 5.82
C SER A 696 39.53 -26.71 7.10
N ALA A 697 38.25 -26.38 7.02
CA ALA A 697 37.29 -26.49 8.10
C ALA A 697 35.94 -26.98 7.54
N ASP A 698 35.50 -28.14 8.01
CA ASP A 698 34.25 -28.78 7.57
C ASP A 698 33.42 -29.15 8.79
N GLY A 699 32.14 -28.80 8.83
CA GLY A 699 31.30 -29.15 9.96
C GLY A 699 29.90 -28.56 9.90
N SER A 700 29.16 -28.78 10.98
CA SER A 700 27.82 -28.23 11.17
C SER A 700 27.74 -27.43 12.47
N ILE A 701 27.08 -26.28 12.41
CA ILE A 701 26.81 -25.41 13.55
C ILE A 701 25.31 -25.17 13.63
N ALA A 702 24.71 -25.45 14.78
CA ALA A 702 23.33 -25.12 15.10
C ALA A 702 23.30 -24.18 16.31
N LEU A 703 22.58 -23.08 16.20
CA LEU A 703 22.36 -22.09 17.26
C LEU A 703 20.86 -22.05 17.55
N ASN A 704 20.47 -22.61 18.70
CA ASN A 704 19.08 -22.72 19.13
C ASN A 704 18.85 -22.14 20.53
N GLU A 705 17.61 -22.20 21.04
CA GLU A 705 17.29 -21.74 22.41
C GLU A 705 18.07 -22.48 23.50
N GLN A 706 18.50 -23.73 23.25
CA GLN A 706 19.29 -24.54 24.18
C GLN A 706 20.77 -24.18 24.14
N GLY A 707 21.25 -23.60 23.03
CA GLY A 707 22.58 -23.03 22.90
C GLY A 707 23.26 -23.26 21.53
N LEU A 708 24.58 -23.20 21.52
CA LEU A 708 25.45 -23.51 20.38
C LEU A 708 25.77 -25.01 20.36
N VAL A 709 25.45 -25.66 19.26
CA VAL A 709 25.78 -27.05 18.96
C VAL A 709 26.74 -27.07 17.77
N VAL A 710 27.91 -27.66 17.95
CA VAL A 710 28.91 -27.91 16.91
C VAL A 710 29.04 -29.42 16.78
N GLU A 711 28.75 -29.97 15.60
CA GLU A 711 28.83 -31.41 15.36
C GLU A 711 29.74 -31.71 14.17
N GLY A 712 30.62 -32.70 14.37
CA GLY A 712 31.49 -33.24 13.34
C GLY A 712 32.48 -32.24 12.76
N LEU A 713 32.87 -31.20 13.52
CA LEU A 713 33.83 -30.20 13.04
C LEU A 713 35.18 -30.88 12.81
N LYS A 714 35.66 -30.85 11.58
CA LYS A 714 36.99 -31.29 11.16
C LYS A 714 37.79 -30.06 10.76
N LEU A 715 38.97 -29.91 11.33
CA LEU A 715 39.89 -28.83 11.04
C LEU A 715 41.21 -29.40 10.58
N SER A 716 41.82 -28.79 9.57
CA SER A 716 43.23 -28.98 9.30
C SER A 716 43.90 -27.63 9.08
N ALA A 717 45.08 -27.44 9.67
CA ALA A 717 45.86 -26.20 9.54
C ALA A 717 47.32 -26.51 9.89
N ALA A 718 48.27 -25.98 9.13
CA ALA A 718 49.71 -26.14 9.40
C ALA A 718 50.15 -27.61 9.66
N GLY A 719 49.52 -28.57 8.97
CA GLY A 719 49.79 -30.01 9.13
C GLY A 719 49.10 -30.68 10.34
N ALA A 720 48.46 -29.92 11.22
CA ALA A 720 47.62 -30.45 12.28
C ALA A 720 46.22 -30.84 11.77
N GLN A 721 45.62 -31.84 12.39
CA GLN A 721 44.25 -32.31 12.17
C GLN A 721 43.52 -32.30 13.51
N ALA A 722 42.33 -31.72 13.56
CA ALA A 722 41.48 -31.73 14.74
C ALA A 722 40.04 -32.12 14.42
N THR A 723 39.39 -32.78 15.36
CA THR A 723 37.95 -32.99 15.38
C THR A 723 37.36 -32.40 16.65
N ALA A 724 36.21 -31.75 16.56
CA ALA A 724 35.55 -31.16 17.72
C ALA A 724 34.02 -31.33 17.64
N ASP A 725 33.44 -31.71 18.78
CA ASP A 725 32.01 -31.68 19.03
C ASP A 725 31.77 -30.84 20.29
N ALA A 726 30.78 -29.97 20.28
CA ALA A 726 30.43 -29.14 21.43
C ALA A 726 28.93 -28.88 21.52
N ARG A 727 28.39 -28.85 22.74
CA ARG A 727 27.03 -28.36 23.04
C ARG A 727 27.12 -27.41 24.21
N LEU A 728 27.01 -26.11 23.95
CA LEU A 728 27.27 -25.00 24.88
C LEU A 728 26.01 -24.15 25.05
N ALA A 729 25.53 -23.97 26.27
CA ALA A 729 24.42 -23.07 26.57
C ALA A 729 24.80 -21.60 26.35
N LEU A 730 23.80 -20.75 26.06
CA LEU A 730 23.97 -19.31 25.92
C LEU A 730 23.73 -18.59 27.27
N PRO A 731 24.39 -17.44 27.52
CA PRO A 731 25.39 -16.78 26.67
C PRO A 731 26.77 -17.48 26.72
N LEU A 732 27.55 -17.39 25.64
CA LEU A 732 28.77 -18.22 25.45
C LEU A 732 29.90 -17.91 26.43
N ASP A 733 29.93 -16.70 26.98
CA ASP A 733 30.90 -16.22 27.98
C ASP A 733 30.71 -16.89 29.36
N ALA A 734 29.48 -17.29 29.68
CA ALA A 734 29.12 -18.07 30.87
C ALA A 734 28.74 -19.52 30.53
N ALA A 735 29.07 -19.98 29.32
CA ALA A 735 28.55 -21.22 28.76
C ALA A 735 28.69 -22.41 29.71
N ALA A 736 27.56 -23.08 29.94
CA ALA A 736 27.53 -24.41 30.52
C ALA A 736 27.30 -25.44 29.41
N GLY A 737 28.06 -26.53 29.36
CA GLY A 737 27.96 -27.44 28.23
C GLY A 737 28.93 -28.61 28.27
N GLN A 738 28.94 -29.38 27.19
CA GLN A 738 29.85 -30.51 26.98
C GLN A 738 30.68 -30.29 25.72
N PHE A 739 31.90 -30.80 25.73
CA PHE A 739 32.81 -30.72 24.60
C PHE A 739 33.65 -31.99 24.48
N LYS A 740 34.02 -32.31 23.25
CA LYS A 740 34.96 -33.37 22.90
C LYS A 740 35.86 -32.85 21.79
N ILE A 741 37.16 -32.83 22.03
CA ILE A 741 38.17 -32.35 21.11
C ILE A 741 39.24 -33.43 20.97
N GLN A 742 39.60 -33.75 19.74
CA GLN A 742 40.76 -34.58 19.42
C GLN A 742 41.62 -33.82 18.42
N ALA A 743 42.90 -33.63 18.68
CA ALA A 743 43.79 -32.91 17.79
C ALA A 743 45.16 -33.58 17.76
N ARG A 744 45.77 -33.65 16.59
CA ARG A 744 47.12 -34.17 16.39
C ARG A 744 47.85 -33.34 15.36
N GLY A 745 49.15 -33.14 15.51
CA GLY A 745 49.90 -32.32 14.57
C GLY A 745 51.40 -32.34 14.80
N PRO A 746 52.17 -31.70 13.90
CA PRO A 746 53.63 -31.67 13.96
C PRO A 746 54.18 -30.62 14.93
N ASP A 747 53.38 -29.63 15.32
CA ASP A 747 53.81 -28.52 16.19
C ASP A 747 52.65 -27.95 17.01
N LEU A 748 52.67 -28.22 18.33
CA LEU A 748 51.67 -27.70 19.27
C LEU A 748 51.82 -26.19 19.53
N SER A 749 53.04 -25.65 19.40
CA SER A 749 53.34 -24.25 19.73
C SER A 749 52.58 -23.26 18.85
N LEU A 750 52.14 -23.69 17.65
CA LEU A 750 51.37 -22.91 16.70
C LEU A 750 49.92 -22.64 17.13
N PHE A 751 49.39 -23.42 18.08
CA PHE A 751 47.97 -23.38 18.49
C PHE A 751 47.77 -22.93 19.95
N LEU A 752 48.86 -22.68 20.68
CA LEU A 752 48.80 -22.24 22.07
C LEU A 752 49.09 -20.74 22.19
N PRO A 753 48.41 -20.02 23.10
CA PRO A 753 48.77 -18.65 23.42
C PRO A 753 50.17 -18.59 24.04
N ARG A 754 50.86 -17.47 23.87
CA ARG A 754 52.15 -17.23 24.53
C ARG A 754 51.94 -17.10 26.04
N ILE A 755 52.76 -17.78 26.84
CA ILE A 755 52.79 -17.64 28.30
C ILE A 755 53.95 -16.71 28.66
N GLY A 756 53.65 -15.49 29.10
CA GLY A 756 54.67 -14.47 29.36
C GLY A 756 55.45 -14.08 28.09
N ASN A 757 56.79 -14.04 28.19
CA ASN A 757 57.69 -13.77 27.07
C ASN A 757 58.24 -15.04 26.39
N THR A 758 57.87 -16.24 26.86
CA THR A 758 58.45 -17.50 26.39
C THR A 758 57.57 -18.12 25.30
N ALA A 759 58.19 -18.49 24.18
CA ALA A 759 57.53 -19.34 23.19
C ALA A 759 57.44 -20.78 23.71
N MET A 760 56.25 -21.39 23.58
CA MET A 760 56.06 -22.82 23.84
C MET A 760 57.02 -23.64 22.95
N PRO A 761 57.73 -24.64 23.50
CA PRO A 761 58.51 -25.58 22.71
C PRO A 761 57.64 -26.26 21.66
N GLY A 762 58.11 -26.26 20.42
CA GLY A 762 57.43 -26.93 19.31
C GLY A 762 57.59 -28.44 19.36
N GLY A 763 56.87 -29.14 18.48
CA GLY A 763 56.97 -30.59 18.32
C GLY A 763 55.64 -31.29 18.16
N ALA A 764 55.71 -32.55 17.70
CA ALA A 764 54.52 -33.34 17.40
C ALA A 764 53.68 -33.57 18.65
N PHE A 765 52.35 -33.55 18.49
CA PHE A 765 51.42 -33.70 19.60
C PHE A 765 50.21 -34.56 19.24
N ASP A 766 49.62 -35.15 20.27
CA ASP A 766 48.31 -35.81 20.27
C ASP A 766 47.54 -35.36 21.52
N LEU A 767 46.37 -34.76 21.30
CA LEU A 767 45.49 -34.17 22.30
C LEU A 767 44.12 -34.84 22.20
N ALA A 768 43.62 -35.36 23.32
CA ALA A 768 42.26 -35.85 23.45
C ALA A 768 41.64 -35.31 24.74
N VAL A 769 40.65 -34.44 24.61
CA VAL A 769 39.96 -33.83 25.74
C VAL A 769 38.45 -34.03 25.60
N ARG A 770 37.82 -34.49 26.68
CA ARG A 770 36.38 -34.62 26.80
C ARG A 770 35.95 -34.16 28.17
N GLY A 771 34.90 -33.36 28.23
CA GLY A 771 34.44 -32.82 29.49
C GLY A 771 33.21 -31.95 29.38
N THR A 772 32.90 -31.30 30.51
CA THR A 772 31.85 -30.31 30.63
C THR A 772 32.40 -29.01 31.20
N VAL A 773 31.72 -27.90 30.93
CA VAL A 773 31.96 -26.61 31.57
C VAL A 773 30.66 -26.15 32.20
N ALA A 774 30.69 -25.55 33.38
CA ALA A 774 29.52 -24.95 34.01
C ALA A 774 29.93 -23.86 35.02
N ASN A 775 29.46 -22.63 34.82
CA ASN A 775 29.76 -21.48 35.70
C ASN A 775 31.27 -21.30 35.95
N GLY A 776 32.09 -21.34 34.89
CA GLY A 776 33.56 -21.21 34.99
C GLY A 776 34.29 -22.44 35.55
N ARG A 777 33.57 -23.51 35.93
CA ARG A 777 34.17 -24.78 36.37
C ARG A 777 34.27 -25.75 35.21
N TRP A 778 35.47 -26.25 34.97
CA TRP A 778 35.77 -27.22 33.93
C TRP A 778 35.81 -28.61 34.55
N THR A 779 35.03 -29.55 34.05
CA THR A 779 35.06 -30.94 34.49
C THR A 779 35.58 -31.79 33.34
N PHE A 780 36.77 -32.33 33.49
CA PHE A 780 37.39 -33.22 32.51
C PHE A 780 37.01 -34.66 32.83
N GLU A 781 36.29 -35.32 31.92
CA GLU A 781 36.10 -36.77 31.96
C GLU A 781 37.42 -37.46 31.60
N THR A 782 38.06 -36.96 30.55
CA THR A 782 39.40 -37.37 30.12
C THR A 782 40.10 -36.18 29.48
N ALA A 783 41.31 -35.84 29.93
CA ALA A 783 42.21 -34.94 29.24
C ALA A 783 43.55 -35.65 29.08
N GLN A 784 44.01 -35.82 27.84
CA GLN A 784 45.29 -36.42 27.53
C GLN A 784 46.00 -35.55 26.49
N LEU A 785 47.25 -35.20 26.75
CA LEU A 785 48.13 -34.50 25.84
C LEU A 785 49.46 -35.25 25.83
N SER A 786 49.90 -35.72 24.67
CA SER A 786 51.26 -36.21 24.44
C SER A 786 51.95 -35.23 23.50
N SER A 787 53.16 -34.80 23.84
CA SER A 787 53.95 -33.87 23.02
C SER A 787 55.44 -34.12 23.17
N GLY A 788 56.28 -33.36 22.45
CA GLY A 788 57.72 -33.36 22.66
C GLY A 788 58.16 -32.95 24.08
N LEU A 789 57.29 -32.30 24.84
CA LEU A 789 57.54 -31.94 26.26
C LEU A 789 57.23 -33.08 27.23
N GLY A 790 56.55 -34.13 26.76
CA GLY A 790 56.06 -35.22 27.59
C GLY A 790 54.56 -35.45 27.48
N ARG A 791 54.05 -36.29 28.38
CA ARG A 791 52.65 -36.71 28.47
C ARG A 791 52.00 -36.10 29.70
N VAL A 792 50.81 -35.54 29.51
CA VAL A 792 49.93 -35.06 30.58
C VAL A 792 48.61 -35.80 30.45
N ALA A 793 48.16 -36.44 31.51
CA ALA A 793 46.84 -37.05 31.60
C ALA A 793 46.13 -36.56 32.86
N GLY A 794 44.83 -36.26 32.76
CA GLY A 794 44.07 -35.81 33.91
C GLY A 794 42.57 -35.99 33.78
N SER A 795 41.91 -36.04 34.94
CA SER A 795 40.45 -36.09 35.07
C SER A 795 40.01 -35.39 36.36
N GLY A 796 38.77 -34.92 36.40
CA GLY A 796 38.20 -34.22 37.56
C GLY A 796 37.83 -32.76 37.26
N ILE A 797 37.65 -31.97 38.31
CA ILE A 797 37.12 -30.60 38.27
C ILE A 797 38.26 -29.60 38.43
N LEU A 798 38.38 -28.63 37.52
CA LEU A 798 39.25 -27.48 37.61
C LEU A 798 38.41 -26.20 37.77
N ALA A 799 38.62 -25.50 38.89
CA ALA A 799 38.19 -24.13 39.08
C ALA A 799 39.42 -23.22 39.06
N TRP A 800 39.34 -22.13 38.31
CA TRP A 800 40.44 -21.18 38.12
C TRP A 800 40.34 -20.05 39.14
N ALA A 801 41.45 -19.30 39.32
CA ALA A 801 41.47 -18.08 40.14
C ALA A 801 40.30 -17.14 39.80
N PRO A 802 39.76 -16.39 40.78
CA PRO A 802 40.30 -16.19 42.13
C PRO A 802 39.87 -17.23 43.17
N ASP A 803 39.07 -18.24 42.82
CA ASP A 803 38.59 -19.26 43.77
C ASP A 803 38.86 -20.68 43.27
N PHE A 804 39.85 -21.34 43.88
CA PHE A 804 40.19 -22.73 43.56
C PHE A 804 39.38 -23.75 44.35
N SER A 805 38.46 -23.36 45.24
CA SER A 805 37.78 -24.27 46.19
C SER A 805 37.07 -25.46 45.56
N ALA A 806 36.63 -25.31 44.31
CA ALA A 806 35.95 -26.39 43.58
C ALA A 806 36.93 -27.34 42.83
N THR A 807 38.22 -27.04 42.80
CA THR A 807 39.24 -27.86 42.13
C THR A 807 39.41 -29.21 42.84
N ARG A 808 39.24 -30.28 42.08
CA ARG A 808 39.51 -31.68 42.43
C ARG A 808 40.02 -32.39 41.18
N LEU A 809 41.32 -32.42 40.96
CA LEU A 809 41.94 -32.99 39.75
C LEU A 809 42.86 -34.14 40.11
N GLN A 810 42.71 -35.25 39.40
CA GLN A 810 43.77 -36.25 39.30
C GLN A 810 44.61 -35.89 38.08
N LEU A 811 45.92 -35.75 38.26
CA LEU A 811 46.84 -35.36 37.20
C LEU A 811 48.07 -36.27 37.23
N GLU A 812 48.48 -36.70 36.05
CA GLU A 812 49.68 -37.46 35.76
C GLU A 812 50.47 -36.65 34.73
N ILE A 813 51.72 -36.31 35.04
CA ILE A 813 52.63 -35.59 34.16
C ILE A 813 53.90 -36.43 34.07
N GLN A 814 54.36 -36.68 32.85
CA GLN A 814 55.61 -37.34 32.54
C GLN A 814 56.35 -36.50 31.52
N ALA A 815 57.62 -36.16 31.76
CA ALA A 815 58.46 -35.37 30.87
C ALA A 815 59.88 -35.95 30.81
N ASP A 816 60.49 -35.96 29.63
CA ASP A 816 61.85 -36.47 29.46
C ASP A 816 62.92 -35.47 29.95
N SER A 817 62.56 -34.19 30.07
CA SER A 817 63.45 -33.09 30.47
C SER A 817 62.70 -32.02 31.27
N LEU A 818 63.02 -31.90 32.56
CA LEU A 818 62.48 -30.87 33.44
C LEU A 818 62.93 -29.46 33.02
N ALA A 819 64.11 -29.32 32.39
CA ALA A 819 64.57 -28.06 31.80
C ALA A 819 63.56 -27.52 30.77
N ASP A 820 62.95 -28.41 29.98
CA ASP A 820 62.03 -28.00 28.92
C ASP A 820 60.70 -27.47 29.51
N VAL A 821 60.26 -28.06 30.62
CA VAL A 821 59.12 -27.58 31.42
C VAL A 821 59.46 -26.27 32.15
N GLY A 822 60.67 -26.16 32.72
CA GLY A 822 61.15 -24.97 33.42
C GLY A 822 61.17 -23.72 32.54
N ARG A 823 61.57 -23.86 31.26
CA ARG A 823 61.54 -22.77 30.28
C ARG A 823 60.14 -22.13 30.12
N LEU A 824 59.07 -22.92 30.24
CA LEU A 824 57.69 -22.41 30.17
C LEU A 824 57.36 -21.42 31.29
N ALA A 825 58.00 -21.58 32.45
CA ALA A 825 57.83 -20.72 33.62
C ALA A 825 58.93 -19.66 33.76
N ASP A 826 59.83 -19.54 32.76
CA ASP A 826 61.05 -18.72 32.82
C ASP A 826 61.97 -19.11 34.02
N ILE A 827 61.98 -20.39 34.37
CA ILE A 827 62.79 -20.96 35.44
C ILE A 827 63.86 -21.86 34.82
N SER A 828 65.12 -21.58 35.12
CA SER A 828 66.23 -22.45 34.73
C SER A 828 66.23 -23.71 35.60
N LEU A 829 65.83 -24.85 35.02
CA LEU A 829 65.81 -26.15 35.68
C LEU A 829 66.78 -27.13 34.99
N PRO A 830 67.31 -28.15 35.71
CA PRO A 830 68.16 -29.18 35.13
C PRO A 830 67.43 -30.05 34.08
N ALA A 831 68.15 -30.54 33.08
CA ALA A 831 67.62 -31.42 32.04
C ALA A 831 67.56 -32.88 32.53
N GLU A 832 66.57 -33.18 33.37
CA GLU A 832 66.34 -34.52 33.93
C GLU A 832 64.92 -35.02 33.67
N PRO A 833 64.71 -36.33 33.48
CA PRO A 833 63.36 -36.87 33.36
C PRO A 833 62.59 -36.68 34.66
N PHE A 834 61.30 -36.39 34.52
CA PHE A 834 60.41 -36.11 35.65
C PHE A 834 59.05 -36.78 35.41
N GLU A 835 58.53 -37.42 36.46
CA GLU A 835 57.19 -38.00 36.48
C GLU A 835 56.52 -37.61 37.79
N ILE A 836 55.27 -37.15 37.74
CA ILE A 836 54.45 -36.89 38.92
C ILE A 836 53.02 -37.35 38.68
N THR A 837 52.49 -38.07 39.65
CA THR A 837 51.06 -38.33 39.80
C THR A 837 50.58 -37.65 41.08
N ALA A 838 49.52 -36.86 41.03
CA ALA A 838 48.97 -36.19 42.20
C ALA A 838 47.46 -35.93 42.11
N GLU A 839 46.80 -35.89 43.27
CA GLU A 839 45.41 -35.45 43.45
C GLU A 839 45.39 -34.01 43.95
N PHE A 840 45.10 -33.05 43.08
CA PHE A 840 44.97 -31.64 43.42
C PHE A 840 43.59 -31.33 44.00
N SER A 841 43.58 -30.65 45.14
CA SER A 841 42.38 -30.11 45.79
C SER A 841 42.60 -28.63 46.07
N GLY A 842 41.64 -27.77 45.74
CA GLY A 842 41.77 -26.33 45.97
C GLY A 842 41.00 -25.82 47.19
N THR A 843 41.43 -24.66 47.65
CA THR A 843 40.80 -23.77 48.64
C THR A 843 40.68 -22.38 47.99
N PRO A 844 40.05 -21.37 48.63
CA PRO A 844 39.90 -20.06 47.99
C PRO A 844 41.24 -19.47 47.49
N THR A 845 42.32 -19.66 48.24
CA THR A 845 43.63 -19.05 47.94
C THR A 845 44.77 -20.06 47.82
N ALA A 846 44.52 -21.36 47.82
CA ALA A 846 45.61 -22.35 47.75
C ALA A 846 45.21 -23.62 46.98
N LEU A 847 46.19 -24.23 46.30
CA LEU A 847 46.10 -25.54 45.67
C LEU A 847 46.95 -26.54 46.46
N VAL A 848 46.32 -27.62 46.93
CA VAL A 848 46.95 -28.70 47.68
C VAL A 848 46.99 -29.95 46.81
N ALA A 849 48.18 -30.37 46.41
CA ALA A 849 48.41 -31.65 45.78
C ALA A 849 48.65 -32.73 46.83
N ARG A 850 47.74 -33.69 46.92
CA ARG A 850 47.76 -34.83 47.83
C ARG A 850 48.17 -36.09 47.08
N LYS A 851 48.69 -37.07 47.82
CA LYS A 851 49.21 -38.33 47.26
C LYS A 851 50.14 -38.07 46.07
N ALA A 852 50.92 -37.00 46.14
CA ALA A 852 51.88 -36.66 45.10
C ALA A 852 53.00 -37.69 45.17
N SER A 853 53.18 -38.47 44.12
CA SER A 853 54.27 -39.44 44.01
C SER A 853 54.90 -39.38 42.64
N GLY A 854 56.20 -39.62 42.57
CA GLY A 854 56.90 -39.48 41.31
C GLY A 854 58.41 -39.67 41.40
N ARG A 855 59.06 -39.35 40.29
CA ARG A 855 60.51 -39.38 40.13
C ARG A 855 60.98 -38.06 39.55
N LEU A 856 62.11 -37.58 40.04
CA LEU A 856 62.83 -36.44 39.50
C LEU A 856 64.31 -36.85 39.33
N GLY A 857 64.69 -37.16 38.09
CA GLY A 857 65.96 -37.81 37.77
C GLY A 857 66.12 -39.12 38.53
N ASP A 858 67.14 -39.18 39.38
CA ASP A 858 67.40 -40.33 40.25
C ASP A 858 66.63 -40.30 41.58
N SER A 859 65.98 -39.18 41.92
CA SER A 859 65.27 -39.00 43.19
C SER A 859 63.82 -39.47 43.08
N ASP A 860 63.34 -40.29 44.01
CA ASP A 860 61.92 -40.61 44.17
C ASP A 860 61.28 -39.69 45.21
N PHE A 861 60.00 -39.39 45.09
CA PHE A 861 59.27 -38.64 46.12
C PHE A 861 57.85 -39.16 46.30
N ALA A 862 57.36 -39.12 47.53
CA ALA A 862 55.98 -39.37 47.90
C ALA A 862 55.56 -38.43 49.03
N GLY A 863 54.50 -37.64 48.83
CA GLY A 863 54.14 -36.60 49.78
C GLY A 863 52.96 -35.74 49.35
N GLN A 864 52.97 -34.50 49.83
CA GLN A 864 52.02 -33.46 49.48
C GLN A 864 52.76 -32.13 49.26
N PHE A 865 52.25 -31.31 48.35
CA PHE A 865 52.72 -29.94 48.21
C PHE A 865 51.52 -28.99 48.17
N THR A 866 51.68 -27.83 48.82
CA THR A 866 50.66 -26.79 48.91
C THR A 866 51.21 -25.51 48.33
N VAL A 867 50.52 -24.97 47.33
CA VAL A 867 50.82 -23.66 46.76
C VAL A 867 49.75 -22.69 47.25
N SER A 868 50.11 -21.79 48.16
CA SER A 868 49.26 -20.68 48.57
C SER A 868 49.54 -19.48 47.68
N LEU A 869 48.48 -18.94 47.06
CA LEU A 869 48.48 -17.80 46.16
C LEU A 869 47.84 -16.56 46.83
N ALA A 870 47.96 -16.45 48.16
CA ALA A 870 47.62 -15.22 48.90
C ALA A 870 48.57 -14.06 48.50
N ASP A 871 48.45 -12.88 49.13
CA ASP A 871 49.22 -11.66 48.82
C ASP A 871 50.75 -11.87 48.64
N ARG A 872 51.31 -12.91 49.26
CA ARG A 872 52.64 -13.45 48.94
C ARG A 872 52.53 -14.94 48.64
N PRO A 873 52.91 -15.40 47.43
CA PRO A 873 52.84 -16.82 47.12
C PRO A 873 53.84 -17.62 47.96
N THR A 874 53.36 -18.66 48.65
CA THR A 874 54.20 -19.60 49.39
C THR A 874 54.02 -21.01 48.84
N VAL A 875 55.10 -21.79 48.84
CA VAL A 875 55.08 -23.19 48.44
C VAL A 875 55.60 -24.02 49.60
N ASP A 876 54.71 -24.78 50.23
CA ASP A 876 55.04 -25.71 51.30
C ASP A 876 55.10 -27.12 50.73
N VAL A 877 56.22 -27.82 50.90
CA VAL A 877 56.42 -29.16 50.37
C VAL A 877 56.79 -30.10 51.52
N ASP A 878 56.03 -31.18 51.67
CA ASP A 878 56.28 -32.24 52.65
C ASP A 878 56.32 -33.57 51.91
N PHE A 879 57.50 -34.17 51.79
CA PHE A 879 57.72 -35.40 51.05
C PHE A 879 58.69 -36.34 51.74
N LYS A 880 58.46 -37.63 51.50
CA LYS A 880 59.38 -38.72 51.81
C LYS A 880 60.08 -39.11 50.52
N THR A 881 61.38 -39.36 50.62
CA THR A 881 62.24 -39.75 49.51
C THR A 881 63.24 -40.76 50.00
N SER A 882 63.55 -41.76 49.19
CA SER A 882 64.62 -42.72 49.50
C SER A 882 66.00 -42.13 49.20
N MET A 883 66.09 -41.21 48.23
CA MET A 883 67.30 -40.49 47.86
C MET A 883 66.96 -39.12 47.27
N LEU A 884 67.50 -38.05 47.87
CA LEU A 884 67.32 -36.67 47.40
C LEU A 884 68.63 -36.13 46.81
N ASP A 885 68.71 -35.99 45.50
CA ASP A 885 69.87 -35.40 44.83
C ASP A 885 69.62 -33.93 44.45
N LEU A 886 70.03 -33.01 45.33
CA LEU A 886 69.93 -31.56 45.09
C LEU A 886 71.15 -30.96 44.37
N ARG A 887 72.19 -31.74 44.06
CA ARG A 887 73.47 -31.20 43.56
C ARG A 887 73.31 -30.39 42.27
N ARG A 888 72.33 -30.74 41.46
CA ARG A 888 72.03 -30.11 40.17
C ARG A 888 71.08 -28.91 40.29
N TYR A 889 70.42 -28.75 41.43
CA TYR A 889 69.46 -27.68 41.71
C TYR A 889 70.06 -26.53 42.54
N ILE A 890 71.28 -26.70 43.06
CA ILE A 890 72.03 -25.68 43.79
C ILE A 890 72.92 -24.92 42.79
N VAL A 891 72.51 -23.71 42.40
CA VAL A 891 73.35 -22.81 41.59
C VAL A 891 74.50 -22.29 42.45
N SER A 892 75.74 -22.68 42.12
CA SER A 892 76.96 -22.03 42.62
C SER A 892 76.94 -20.56 42.18
N HIS A 893 76.94 -19.63 43.13
CA HIS A 893 77.25 -18.22 42.83
C HIS A 893 78.71 -18.14 42.35
N ALA A 894 78.92 -18.22 41.04
CA ALA A 894 80.21 -17.85 40.45
C ALA A 894 80.35 -16.33 40.54
N GLU A 895 81.47 -15.86 41.10
CA GLU A 895 81.91 -14.46 41.03
C GLU A 895 81.92 -13.97 39.57
N PRO A 896 81.63 -12.67 39.33
CA PRO A 896 81.68 -12.13 37.98
C PRO A 896 83.11 -12.20 37.43
N GLU A 897 83.30 -12.91 36.31
CA GLU A 897 84.51 -12.78 35.49
C GLU A 897 84.66 -11.33 34.97
N PRO A 898 85.89 -10.82 34.88
CA PRO A 898 86.14 -9.43 34.49
C PRO A 898 85.80 -9.19 33.01
N GLU A 899 85.06 -8.11 32.74
CA GLU A 899 84.82 -7.58 31.39
C GLU A 899 86.15 -7.27 30.67
N PRO A 900 86.27 -7.55 29.35
CA PRO A 900 87.38 -7.03 28.55
C PRO A 900 87.25 -5.52 28.34
N GLU A 901 88.36 -4.81 28.51
CA GLU A 901 88.49 -3.34 28.41
C GLU A 901 87.94 -2.77 27.09
N PRO A 902 87.22 -1.64 27.12
CA PRO A 902 86.88 -0.87 25.93
C PRO A 902 88.07 -0.04 25.45
N GLU A 903 88.39 -0.11 24.15
CA GLU A 903 89.28 0.84 23.48
C GLU A 903 88.75 2.27 23.65
N LYS A 904 89.63 3.13 24.16
CA LYS A 904 89.40 4.57 24.34
C LYS A 904 89.34 5.27 22.98
N GLU A 905 88.26 5.97 22.69
CA GLU A 905 88.39 7.28 22.05
C GLU A 905 87.44 8.36 22.61
N LYS A 906 88.07 9.30 23.33
CA LYS A 906 87.75 10.71 23.59
C LYS A 906 86.45 11.08 24.32
N ALA A 907 86.69 11.40 25.59
CA ALA A 907 85.90 12.23 26.48
C ALA A 907 85.67 13.66 25.98
N THR A 908 84.52 14.22 26.39
CA THR A 908 84.50 15.57 26.97
C THR A 908 83.54 15.62 28.15
N ALA A 909 83.95 16.37 29.17
CA ALA A 909 83.58 16.24 30.56
C ALA A 909 82.29 16.98 30.96
N ALA A 910 81.62 16.44 31.99
CA ALA A 910 81.06 17.26 33.08
C ALA A 910 81.05 16.45 34.39
N ARG A 911 81.94 16.83 35.30
CA ARG A 911 82.06 16.35 36.68
C ARG A 911 80.89 16.92 37.51
N GLY A 912 80.26 16.10 38.34
CA GLY A 912 79.30 16.58 39.33
C GLY A 912 78.86 15.53 40.37
N ALA A 913 79.56 15.54 41.50
CA ALA A 913 79.12 15.13 42.85
C ALA A 913 78.79 13.66 43.18
N ALA A 914 79.30 13.24 44.33
CA ALA A 914 79.35 11.89 44.86
C ALA A 914 78.27 11.62 45.93
N ARG A 915 78.15 10.32 46.27
CA ARG A 915 77.63 9.70 47.52
C ARG A 915 76.13 9.38 47.62
N THR A 916 75.76 8.11 47.41
CA THR A 916 75.50 7.08 48.45
C THR A 916 74.82 5.88 47.77
N ALA A 917 75.60 4.83 47.50
CA ALA A 917 75.09 3.57 46.98
C ALA A 917 74.36 2.82 48.10
N ARG A 918 73.05 2.63 47.95
CA ARG A 918 72.30 1.60 48.70
C ARG A 918 72.58 0.25 48.03
N LEU A 919 72.81 -0.78 48.84
CA LEU A 919 73.08 -2.16 48.40
C LEU A 919 71.86 -2.88 47.80
N ILE A 920 70.69 -2.22 47.75
CA ILE A 920 69.48 -2.71 47.07
C ILE A 920 69.01 -1.59 46.13
N PRO A 921 68.98 -1.80 44.81
CA PRO A 921 68.38 -0.85 43.88
C PRO A 921 66.85 -0.81 44.08
N ASP A 922 66.24 0.36 44.02
CA ASP A 922 64.77 0.54 43.97
C ASP A 922 64.17 0.09 42.62
N ARG A 923 64.61 -1.06 42.10
CA ARG A 923 63.97 -1.70 40.93
C ARG A 923 62.75 -2.45 41.41
N ARG A 924 61.57 -1.96 41.05
CA ARG A 924 60.32 -2.74 41.14
C ARG A 924 60.49 -4.02 40.32
N LEU A 925 60.35 -5.16 40.96
CA LEU A 925 60.15 -6.44 40.28
C LEU A 925 58.87 -6.35 39.45
N PRO A 926 58.86 -6.78 38.18
CA PRO A 926 57.67 -6.78 37.35
C PRO A 926 56.76 -7.95 37.78
N LEU A 927 56.04 -7.77 38.88
CA LEU A 927 55.06 -8.72 39.42
C LEU A 927 53.65 -8.45 38.88
N ASP A 928 53.54 -7.72 37.77
CA ASP A 928 52.25 -7.33 37.17
C ASP A 928 51.43 -8.55 36.67
N TRP A 929 52.03 -9.75 36.61
CA TRP A 929 51.36 -11.02 36.25
C TRP A 929 50.70 -11.74 37.44
N LEU A 930 50.88 -11.24 38.67
CA LEU A 930 50.26 -11.75 39.90
C LEU A 930 49.03 -10.92 40.34
N ARG A 931 48.42 -10.17 39.41
CA ARG A 931 47.20 -9.39 39.65
C ARG A 931 46.02 -9.89 38.83
#